data_AF-A0A8H5IKP3-F1
#
_entry.id   AF-A0A8H5IKP3-F1
#
_cell.length_a   1.000
_cell.length_b   1.000
_cell.length_c   1.000
_cell.angle_alpha   90.00
_cell.angle_beta   90.00
_cell.angle_gamma   90.00
#
_symmetry.space_group_name_H-M   'P 1'
#
loop_
_entity.id
_entity.type
_entity.pdbx_description
1 polymer ?
#
loop_
_entity_poly.entity_id
_entity_poly.type
_entity_poly.pdbx_seq_one_letter_code
_entity_poly.pdbx_strand_id
1 'polypeptide(L)'
;MAENQSDSDKEDVGSSTVTPLSPGKRQRKTKSTACRRCHARKVKCSGGQPCENCRQASKGAECSYPRKNRLVKVSQQYIDDLIAENQRLRQDDAKPRPEPSIPDVSSTETSSSLQGTLLEERPWFFDMNVLHTPVLIGEASDAAFATRFRQAISEPGHSHIPRVNYAPDERLLALSDQDCPWPIPSRARLLVNVALKYVSRTYYIVRKSQILEGLEQTILNPHSADSLLRSKLWVLFAIGEMYSTRTAAKDRNFPGMAYFARATRILRIISERPRIDAIEIRLLLSFYSLALNRRYTAYALAGSSVRLSVVMGLHLNVPESQLRDTGAREHRNRVWWTAYSFDRMWASRLGHPVAIQDDDIEVDLPTDPVLDTPSDDFADSSYFIAGLRLARLAAKRVQEALRDLRAFVEELPPHLHIEPTDAPEPSPKPLSLHLYFNQVAITATRPILLHVLRTHVSAWDTQPRTEPQIPVSAMTLSEACIRCARHSCRLLIDCWIDGSFATFDYFYTQYLFSSATVLAISSLIDGKECRSDKEQFESAAQFLHQLKENGNFAAEEFCRHVDAMKLSSFLLTNLTTSRPWSSQLHKNYQPHTHTTNLTHTPNPLTIIPLTIDNMSSLSTAYPTDGEVIDIGGSSINLTFIDDQLPKAFLGKGDFPKEVAYTAGMDKWNKIADKSYQTSDEMSIIKATAKQVVQQLKSGTHIIDLGAANSKKFEPYVHEFIAQGKECVYVALDLSHASLVEHIAKAKATFPGVKCIGLWGSFEQGDKYFNQTRPTARLFLSLGSIFYNAPDSMAKDRCVEFKGHMTSVDRLIVGQDGPTGAEASQTHAAYNTVEYDAFFTTYLQGLQDHAGIVGANPKTAWTVESKLNKAMHYFDVIANHDMTCTEFGIEVAAGTVFKMFKSWKRYEGEIHQLTNAVGLKIETLGKAEGSGMRQYIIQAAEN
;
A
#
# COMPACT_ATOMS: atom_id res chain seq x y z
N MET A 1 3.54 72.94 1.36
CA MET A 1 4.40 74.10 1.65
C MET A 1 5.23 73.70 2.85
N ALA A 2 6.55 73.65 2.86
CA ALA A 2 7.61 73.97 1.90
C ALA A 2 8.81 73.10 2.37
N GLU A 3 9.54 72.50 1.44
CA GLU A 3 10.93 72.87 1.15
C GLU A 3 11.96 72.68 2.28
N ASN A 4 12.87 71.74 1.99
CA ASN A 4 14.32 71.89 1.98
C ASN A 4 15.14 72.32 3.22
N GLN A 5 16.26 71.56 3.30
CA GLN A 5 17.63 71.95 3.60
C GLN A 5 18.13 71.88 5.05
N SER A 6 19.19 71.05 5.17
CA SER A 6 20.45 71.19 5.94
C SER A 6 20.42 72.10 7.18
N ASP A 7 20.96 71.69 8.31
CA ASP A 7 22.34 71.23 8.42
C ASP A 7 22.60 70.63 9.82
N SER A 8 23.63 69.80 9.88
CA SER A 8 24.42 69.42 11.07
C SER A 8 23.71 68.91 12.33
N ASP A 9 23.93 67.62 12.56
CA ASP A 9 24.26 66.96 13.83
C ASP A 9 23.30 67.10 15.02
N LYS A 10 22.60 65.99 15.28
CA LYS A 10 21.90 65.72 16.54
C LYS A 10 22.30 64.39 17.16
N GLU A 11 22.40 64.49 18.47
CA GLU A 11 22.69 63.47 19.46
C GLU A 11 21.54 62.46 19.65
N ASP A 12 22.00 61.27 20.02
CA ASP A 12 21.53 60.35 21.05
C ASP A 12 20.34 59.37 20.86
N VAL A 13 20.63 58.18 21.39
CA VAL A 13 19.77 57.06 21.82
C VAL A 13 19.46 55.93 20.82
N GLY A 14 20.31 54.89 20.90
CA GLY A 14 19.97 53.47 20.77
C GLY A 14 20.07 52.80 19.39
N SER A 15 21.15 52.06 19.09
CA SER A 15 21.15 51.04 18.03
C SER A 15 22.38 50.11 18.04
N SER A 16 22.08 48.81 17.93
CA SER A 16 22.62 47.79 17.01
C SER A 16 23.91 48.03 16.22
N THR A 17 24.63 46.92 15.98
CA THR A 17 25.46 46.60 14.79
C THR A 17 26.70 47.49 14.57
N VAL A 18 27.84 47.09 13.97
CA VAL A 18 28.43 45.86 13.43
C VAL A 18 29.86 46.30 13.01
N THR A 19 30.88 45.47 13.32
CA THR A 19 32.22 45.37 12.67
C THR A 19 33.19 46.58 12.72
N PRO A 20 34.46 46.51 12.25
CA PRO A 20 35.31 45.37 11.84
C PRO A 20 36.82 45.42 12.31
N LEU A 21 37.50 44.29 12.11
CA LEU A 21 38.90 44.09 11.63
C LEU A 21 40.16 44.45 12.47
N SER A 22 40.77 43.37 13.01
CA SER A 22 42.22 43.00 13.00
C SER A 22 43.23 43.76 13.89
N PRO A 23 44.47 43.26 14.10
CA PRO A 23 44.89 41.95 14.61
C PRO A 23 45.80 42.09 15.86
N GLY A 24 45.72 41.20 16.86
CA GLY A 24 46.74 41.20 17.91
C GLY A 24 46.53 40.33 19.16
N LYS A 25 47.52 39.46 19.40
CA LYS A 25 47.96 38.88 20.68
C LYS A 25 47.22 37.66 21.26
N ARG A 26 47.80 36.51 20.90
CA ARG A 26 47.93 35.25 21.66
C ARG A 26 47.62 35.35 23.17
N GLN A 27 46.62 34.59 23.64
CA GLN A 27 46.57 34.10 25.02
C GLN A 27 46.67 32.57 25.05
N ARG A 28 47.72 32.09 25.72
CA ARG A 28 48.00 30.69 26.09
C ARG A 28 46.84 30.13 26.94
N LYS A 29 46.22 29.04 26.50
CA LYS A 29 45.49 28.11 27.39
C LYS A 29 46.39 26.92 27.73
N THR A 30 46.96 26.93 28.93
CA THR A 30 47.67 25.78 29.53
C THR A 30 46.67 24.75 30.02
N LYS A 31 46.57 23.58 29.37
CA LYS A 31 45.94 22.37 29.92
C LYS A 31 47.04 21.41 30.42
N SER A 32 46.93 20.98 31.67
CA SER A 32 47.99 20.42 32.54
C SER A 32 48.32 18.92 32.32
N THR A 33 48.37 18.45 31.08
CA THR A 33 48.81 17.08 30.81
C THR A 33 49.95 17.12 29.80
N ALA A 34 51.14 16.67 30.20
CA ALA A 34 52.27 16.50 29.29
C ALA A 34 52.04 15.30 28.37
N CYS A 35 52.49 15.36 27.12
CA CYS A 35 52.50 14.18 26.25
C CYS A 35 53.40 13.08 26.84
N ARG A 36 53.12 11.81 26.53
CA ARG A 36 53.83 10.64 27.07
C ARG A 36 55.34 10.76 26.94
N ARG A 37 55.84 11.25 25.80
CA ARG A 37 57.26 11.45 25.54
C ARG A 37 57.88 12.55 26.41
N CYS A 38 57.25 13.73 26.51
CA CYS A 38 57.75 14.80 27.39
C CYS A 38 57.66 14.40 28.86
N HIS A 39 56.62 13.67 29.26
CA HIS A 39 56.48 13.12 30.61
C HIS A 39 57.58 12.08 30.93
N ALA A 40 57.83 11.13 30.02
CA ALA A 40 58.88 10.12 30.17
C ALA A 40 60.29 10.75 30.27
N ARG A 41 60.53 11.84 29.52
CA ARG A 41 61.78 12.59 29.58
C ARG A 41 61.84 13.63 30.70
N LYS A 42 60.78 13.76 31.52
CA LYS A 42 60.65 14.75 32.61
C LYS A 42 60.93 16.19 32.17
N VAL A 43 60.56 16.54 30.94
CA VAL A 43 60.69 17.91 30.39
C VAL A 43 59.33 18.57 30.24
N LYS A 44 59.31 19.90 30.31
CA LYS A 44 58.06 20.68 30.21
C LYS A 44 57.44 20.48 28.82
N CYS A 45 56.18 20.05 28.77
CA CYS A 45 55.44 19.92 27.52
C CYS A 45 54.79 21.26 27.16
N SER A 46 54.97 21.71 25.92
CA SER A 46 54.40 22.98 25.44
C SER A 46 52.89 22.92 25.20
N GLY A 47 52.29 21.73 25.17
CA GLY A 47 50.97 21.53 24.56
C GLY A 47 51.05 21.55 23.02
N GLY A 48 49.96 21.12 22.35
CA GLY A 48 49.86 20.99 20.89
C GLY A 48 50.16 19.57 20.37
N GLN A 49 49.81 19.28 19.12
CA GLN A 49 49.96 17.96 18.50
C GLN A 49 50.62 18.07 17.11
N PRO A 50 51.91 17.70 16.97
CA PRO A 50 52.86 17.38 18.03
C PRO A 50 53.27 18.63 18.83
N CYS A 51 53.60 18.46 20.12
CA CYS A 51 54.11 19.54 20.96
C CYS A 51 55.49 20.01 20.48
N GLU A 52 55.87 21.25 20.79
CA GLU A 52 57.09 21.91 20.32
C GLU A 52 58.35 21.08 20.61
N ASN A 53 58.49 20.56 21.84
CA ASN A 53 59.61 19.69 22.24
C ASN A 53 59.65 18.33 21.50
N CYS A 54 58.51 17.85 21.00
CA CYS A 54 58.49 16.63 20.19
C CYS A 54 58.73 16.92 18.70
N ARG A 55 58.34 18.12 18.25
CA ARG A 55 58.60 18.61 16.90
C ARG A 55 60.08 18.93 16.69
N GLN A 56 60.70 19.67 17.60
CA GLN A 56 62.12 20.03 17.54
C GLN A 56 63.06 18.83 17.65
N ALA A 57 62.62 17.75 18.30
CA ALA A 57 63.39 16.52 18.37
C ALA A 57 63.14 15.58 17.18
N SER A 58 62.45 16.03 16.13
CA SER A 58 62.05 15.24 14.94
C SER A 58 61.31 13.94 15.28
N LYS A 59 60.61 13.91 16.42
CA LYS A 59 59.84 12.76 16.92
C LYS A 59 58.36 13.14 17.12
N GLY A 60 57.81 13.88 16.15
CA GLY A 60 56.43 14.35 16.20
C GLY A 60 55.41 13.21 16.30
N ALA A 61 55.65 12.11 15.60
CA ALA A 61 54.79 10.92 15.60
C ALA A 61 54.68 10.23 16.98
N GLU A 62 55.69 10.38 17.85
CA GLU A 62 55.71 9.79 19.19
C GLU A 62 55.01 10.67 20.25
N CYS A 63 54.51 11.84 19.85
CA CYS A 63 53.87 12.82 20.73
C CYS A 63 52.38 12.49 20.99
N SER A 64 52.12 11.50 21.85
CA SER A 64 50.76 11.11 22.26
C SER A 64 50.40 11.63 23.66
N TYR A 65 49.16 12.08 23.87
CA TYR A 65 48.65 12.45 25.20
C TYR A 65 47.77 11.32 25.74
N PRO A 66 47.82 11.00 27.05
CA PRO A 66 46.96 9.97 27.63
C PRO A 66 45.48 10.39 27.55
N ARG A 67 44.62 9.53 26.95
CA ARG A 67 43.16 9.67 27.00
C ARG A 67 42.69 9.36 28.43
N LYS A 68 41.97 10.27 29.08
CA LYS A 68 41.35 10.01 30.39
C LYS A 68 40.08 9.17 30.16
N ASN A 69 40.05 7.94 30.68
CA ASN A 69 38.79 7.23 30.92
C ASN A 69 38.02 8.02 31.99
N ARG A 70 36.88 8.60 31.60
CA ARG A 70 36.03 9.35 32.52
C ARG A 70 35.09 8.36 33.22
N LEU A 71 35.56 7.75 34.29
CA LEU A 71 34.65 7.12 35.27
C LEU A 71 33.80 8.24 35.88
N VAL A 72 32.49 8.17 35.68
CA VAL A 72 31.53 9.10 36.31
C VAL A 72 31.42 8.70 37.77
N LYS A 73 32.01 9.49 38.67
CA LYS A 73 31.75 9.37 40.11
C LYS A 73 30.38 9.97 40.38
N VAL A 74 29.41 9.09 40.66
CA VAL A 74 28.08 9.48 41.16
C VAL A 74 28.20 9.63 42.67
N SER A 75 27.61 10.68 43.25
CA SER A 75 27.60 10.84 44.72
C SER A 75 26.66 9.81 45.33
N GLN A 76 27.04 9.26 46.49
CA GLN A 76 26.18 8.35 47.23
C GLN A 76 24.81 8.98 47.52
N GLN A 77 24.80 10.29 47.76
CA GLN A 77 23.58 11.05 48.00
C GLN A 77 22.62 11.07 46.81
N TYR A 78 23.12 11.13 45.56
CA TYR A 78 22.27 11.04 44.38
C TYR A 78 21.65 9.63 44.22
N ILE A 79 22.37 8.60 44.64
CA ILE A 79 21.85 7.22 44.65
C ILE A 79 20.80 7.07 45.74
N ASP A 80 21.05 7.62 46.93
CA ASP A 80 20.11 7.58 48.05
C ASP A 80 18.83 8.37 47.75
N ASP A 81 18.95 9.52 47.08
CA ASP A 81 17.82 10.34 46.60
C ASP A 81 16.98 9.57 45.55
N LEU A 82 17.64 8.86 44.62
CA LEU A 82 16.97 8.03 43.63
C LEU A 82 16.26 6.83 44.27
N ILE A 83 16.84 6.23 45.30
CA ILE A 83 16.22 5.13 46.05
C ILE A 83 15.00 5.64 46.83
N ALA A 84 15.11 6.81 47.47
CA ALA A 84 14.01 7.45 48.18
C ALA A 84 12.85 7.83 47.24
N GLU A 85 13.16 8.36 46.06
CA GLU A 85 12.16 8.70 45.04
C GLU A 85 11.48 7.44 44.48
N ASN A 86 12.23 6.35 44.24
CA ASN A 86 11.67 5.09 43.78
C ASN A 86 10.73 4.45 44.83
N GLN A 87 11.07 4.57 46.11
CA GLN A 87 10.21 4.12 47.20
C GLN A 87 8.93 4.96 47.32
N ARG A 88 9.02 6.27 47.09
CA ARG A 88 7.85 7.16 47.01
C ARG A 88 6.91 6.79 45.88
N LEU A 89 7.45 6.60 44.68
CA LEU A 89 6.66 6.23 43.48
C LEU A 89 5.96 4.87 43.65
N ARG A 90 6.62 3.91 44.31
CA ARG A 90 6.01 2.61 44.62
C ARG A 90 4.91 2.67 45.68
N GLN A 91 4.97 3.64 46.60
CA GLN A 91 3.91 3.88 47.58
C GLN A 91 2.71 4.60 46.96
N ASP A 92 2.93 5.44 45.94
CA ASP A 92 1.86 6.09 45.19
C ASP A 92 1.12 5.14 44.23
N ASP A 93 1.81 4.14 43.66
CA ASP A 93 1.20 3.06 42.86
C ASP A 93 0.42 2.02 43.68
N ALA A 94 0.62 1.98 45.02
CA ALA A 94 -0.05 1.04 45.92
C ALA A 94 -1.39 1.56 46.48
N LYS A 95 -1.82 2.78 46.13
CA LYS A 95 -3.15 3.28 46.49
C LYS A 95 -4.19 2.77 45.48
N PRO A 96 -5.31 2.16 45.94
CA PRO A 96 -6.35 1.70 45.03
C PRO A 96 -6.98 2.90 44.30
N ARG A 97 -6.92 2.90 42.96
CA ARG A 97 -7.66 3.84 42.12
C ARG A 97 -9.17 3.57 42.28
N PRO A 98 -10.01 4.60 42.56
CA PRO A 98 -11.46 4.47 42.42
C PRO A 98 -11.80 4.24 40.96
N GLU A 99 -12.79 3.38 40.70
CA GLU A 99 -13.37 3.17 39.36
C GLU A 99 -13.83 4.49 38.75
N PRO A 100 -13.58 4.74 37.46
CA PRO A 100 -14.00 5.99 36.83
C PRO A 100 -15.49 5.95 36.50
N SER A 101 -16.29 6.54 37.40
CA SER A 101 -17.55 7.17 37.05
C SER A 101 -17.29 8.37 36.14
N ILE A 102 -18.05 8.48 35.05
CA ILE A 102 -18.04 9.58 34.08
C ILE A 102 -18.46 10.89 34.77
N PRO A 103 -17.73 12.00 34.59
CA PRO A 103 -18.42 13.28 34.46
C PRO A 103 -17.85 14.21 33.39
N ASP A 104 -18.82 14.75 32.64
CA ASP A 104 -18.95 16.04 31.98
C ASP A 104 -17.74 16.93 31.64
N VAL A 105 -17.77 17.37 30.39
CA VAL A 105 -16.85 18.32 29.77
C VAL A 105 -17.29 19.75 30.08
N SER A 106 -16.45 20.49 30.82
CA SER A 106 -16.37 21.95 30.66
C SER A 106 -14.92 22.43 30.85
N SER A 107 -14.49 23.29 29.90
CA SER A 107 -13.36 24.23 29.85
C SER A 107 -12.42 24.33 31.09
N THR A 108 -11.09 24.48 31.00
CA THR A 108 -10.33 25.53 30.29
C THR A 108 -8.80 25.25 30.41
N GLU A 109 -8.04 25.63 29.38
CA GLU A 109 -6.60 25.99 29.21
C GLU A 109 -5.61 25.98 30.42
N THR A 110 -4.28 25.82 30.34
CA THR A 110 -3.27 26.26 29.34
C THR A 110 -1.87 25.62 29.58
N SER A 111 -1.07 25.47 28.50
CA SER A 111 0.42 25.46 28.41
C SER A 111 1.27 24.17 28.63
N SER A 112 1.61 23.47 27.53
CA SER A 112 2.99 23.13 27.12
C SER A 112 3.03 22.65 25.66
N SER A 113 3.14 23.61 24.75
CA SER A 113 3.14 23.44 23.30
C SER A 113 4.44 22.81 22.78
N LEU A 114 4.32 21.73 21.99
CA LEU A 114 5.31 21.00 21.16
C LEU A 114 5.67 19.57 21.61
N GLN A 115 5.39 19.17 22.85
CA GLN A 115 5.62 17.76 23.26
C GLN A 115 4.57 16.81 22.66
N GLY A 116 3.33 17.30 22.43
CA GLY A 116 2.20 16.53 21.89
C GLY A 116 2.16 16.38 20.36
N THR A 117 3.22 16.78 19.65
CA THR A 117 3.28 16.75 18.16
C THR A 117 3.79 15.43 17.58
N LEU A 118 4.26 14.51 18.42
CA LEU A 118 4.52 13.12 18.02
C LEU A 118 3.17 12.41 18.02
N LEU A 119 2.73 11.89 16.87
CA LEU A 119 1.67 10.88 16.79
C LEU A 119 1.87 9.93 17.97
N GLU A 120 0.87 9.74 18.82
CA GLU A 120 0.95 8.78 19.92
C GLU A 120 1.48 7.45 19.35
N GLU A 121 2.72 7.09 19.71
CA GLU A 121 3.43 5.91 19.19
C GLU A 121 2.85 4.64 19.83
N ARG A 122 1.53 4.43 19.70
CA ARG A 122 0.93 3.14 19.98
C ARG A 122 1.26 2.23 18.81
N PRO A 123 1.88 1.06 19.04
CA PRO A 123 2.14 0.09 18.00
C PRO A 123 0.87 -0.19 17.20
N TRP A 124 0.89 0.11 15.90
CA TRP A 124 -0.25 -0.09 15.03
C TRP A 124 -0.22 -1.50 14.46
N PHE A 125 -1.04 -2.36 15.04
CA PHE A 125 -1.21 -3.74 14.59
C PHE A 125 -2.41 -3.86 13.65
N PHE A 126 -2.22 -4.52 12.51
CA PHE A 126 -3.27 -4.79 11.53
C PHE A 126 -3.53 -6.28 11.44
N ASP A 127 -4.75 -6.72 11.72
CA ASP A 127 -5.14 -8.13 11.56
C ASP A 127 -5.35 -8.44 10.08
N MET A 128 -4.55 -9.37 9.56
CA MET A 128 -4.57 -9.75 8.15
C MET A 128 -5.60 -10.85 7.82
N ASN A 129 -6.40 -11.35 8.77
CA ASN A 129 -7.41 -12.43 8.58
C ASN A 129 -6.90 -13.75 7.95
N VAL A 130 -5.63 -13.84 7.53
CA VAL A 130 -5.04 -15.03 6.87
C VAL A 130 -4.34 -15.96 7.87
N LEU A 131 -3.89 -15.45 9.03
CA LEU A 131 -3.10 -16.22 10.01
C LEU A 131 -3.42 -15.93 11.48
N HIS A 132 -4.47 -15.15 11.80
CA HIS A 132 -4.80 -14.69 13.16
C HIS A 132 -3.65 -14.00 13.91
N THR A 133 -2.60 -13.58 13.20
CA THR A 133 -1.45 -12.89 13.78
C THR A 133 -1.41 -11.47 13.21
N PRO A 134 -1.59 -10.44 14.05
CA PRO A 134 -1.54 -9.08 13.58
C PRO A 134 -0.14 -8.69 13.08
N VAL A 135 -0.09 -7.92 12.01
CA VAL A 135 1.15 -7.40 11.41
C VAL A 135 1.39 -5.98 11.91
N LEU A 136 2.62 -5.68 12.35
CA LEU A 136 3.02 -4.33 12.73
C LEU A 136 3.11 -3.43 11.49
N ILE A 137 2.40 -2.31 11.53
CA ILE A 137 2.48 -1.21 10.57
C ILE A 137 3.35 -0.11 11.17
N GLY A 138 4.55 0.09 10.63
CA GLY A 138 5.39 1.19 11.06
C GLY A 138 4.85 2.53 10.59
N GLU A 139 4.60 3.45 11.53
CA GLU A 139 4.15 4.83 11.26
C GLU A 139 5.11 5.62 10.35
N ALA A 140 6.40 5.23 10.34
CA ALA A 140 7.42 5.79 9.47
C ALA A 140 7.35 5.27 8.01
N SER A 141 6.43 4.36 7.67
CA SER A 141 6.27 3.89 6.29
C SER A 141 5.41 4.82 5.43
N ASP A 142 5.69 4.87 4.12
CA ASP A 142 4.95 5.73 3.18
C ASP A 142 3.46 5.33 3.10
N ALA A 143 3.16 4.03 3.14
CA ALA A 143 1.80 3.50 3.13
C ALA A 143 1.00 3.86 4.40
N ALA A 144 1.66 3.83 5.57
CA ALA A 144 1.08 4.31 6.82
C ALA A 144 0.78 5.82 6.73
N PHE A 145 1.75 6.60 6.24
CA PHE A 145 1.60 8.04 6.07
C PHE A 145 0.45 8.40 5.11
N ALA A 146 0.32 7.73 3.97
CA ALA A 146 -0.82 7.90 3.06
C ALA A 146 -2.16 7.55 3.72
N THR A 147 -2.17 6.58 4.65
CA THR A 147 -3.37 6.27 5.44
C THR A 147 -3.67 7.39 6.44
N ARG A 148 -2.65 7.92 7.13
CA ARG A 148 -2.79 9.05 8.06
C ARG A 148 -3.25 10.32 7.37
N PHE A 149 -2.82 10.54 6.13
CA PHE A 149 -3.33 11.61 5.26
C PHE A 149 -4.84 11.47 5.04
N ARG A 150 -5.31 10.31 4.55
CA ARG A 150 -6.76 10.08 4.35
C ARG A 150 -7.57 10.26 5.63
N GLN A 151 -7.05 9.78 6.76
CA GLN A 151 -7.67 9.98 8.09
C GLN A 151 -7.66 11.44 8.55
N ALA A 152 -6.76 12.29 8.04
CA ALA A 152 -6.71 13.71 8.40
C ALA A 152 -7.74 14.56 7.64
N ILE A 153 -8.16 14.12 6.45
CA ILE A 153 -9.05 14.88 5.56
C ILE A 153 -10.47 14.29 5.47
N SER A 154 -10.75 13.23 6.22
CA SER A 154 -12.04 12.54 6.23
C SER A 154 -12.30 11.98 7.64
N GLU A 155 -13.55 11.62 7.94
CA GLU A 155 -13.90 11.08 9.27
C GLU A 155 -13.01 9.88 9.68
N PRO A 156 -12.67 9.74 10.97
CA PRO A 156 -11.80 8.69 11.47
C PRO A 156 -12.46 7.30 11.33
N GLY A 157 -12.20 6.65 10.19
CA GLY A 157 -12.68 5.28 9.91
C GLY A 157 -11.92 4.56 8.78
N HIS A 158 -11.01 5.25 8.08
CA HIS A 158 -10.25 4.64 7.00
C HIS A 158 -9.28 3.57 7.52
N SER A 159 -9.51 2.32 7.11
CA SER A 159 -8.61 1.19 7.35
C SER A 159 -7.31 1.32 6.54
N HIS A 160 -6.24 0.75 7.10
CA HIS A 160 -4.98 0.59 6.37
C HIS A 160 -5.21 -0.32 5.16
N ILE A 161 -4.63 0.04 4.01
CA ILE A 161 -4.59 -0.85 2.86
C ILE A 161 -3.37 -1.75 3.04
N PRO A 162 -3.54 -3.07 3.23
CA PRO A 162 -2.41 -3.94 3.47
C PRO A 162 -1.59 -4.20 2.21
N ARG A 163 -0.28 -4.39 2.38
CA ARG A 163 0.60 -4.86 1.31
C ARG A 163 0.35 -6.34 1.02
N VAL A 164 -0.31 -6.62 -0.09
CA VAL A 164 -0.59 -7.98 -0.58
C VAL A 164 0.09 -8.29 -1.93
N ASN A 165 0.53 -7.26 -2.67
CA ASN A 165 1.11 -7.40 -4.00
C ASN A 165 2.63 -7.58 -3.91
N TYR A 166 3.10 -8.82 -3.73
CA TYR A 166 4.53 -9.18 -3.71
C TYR A 166 4.73 -10.59 -4.25
N ALA A 167 5.96 -10.93 -4.64
CA ALA A 167 6.26 -12.29 -5.14
C ALA A 167 5.99 -13.34 -4.04
N PRO A 168 5.07 -14.30 -4.26
CA PRO A 168 4.67 -15.25 -3.21
C PRO A 168 5.73 -16.33 -2.98
N ASP A 169 5.78 -16.86 -1.76
CA ASP A 169 6.75 -17.88 -1.34
C ASP A 169 6.67 -19.15 -2.18
N GLU A 170 5.46 -19.65 -2.42
CA GLU A 170 5.21 -20.86 -3.22
C GLU A 170 5.82 -20.75 -4.62
N ARG A 171 5.72 -19.56 -5.24
CA ARG A 171 6.27 -19.33 -6.58
C ARG A 171 7.79 -19.32 -6.58
N LEU A 172 8.41 -18.66 -5.60
CA LEU A 172 9.87 -18.65 -5.48
C LEU A 172 10.43 -20.04 -5.16
N LEU A 173 9.73 -20.83 -4.34
CA LEU A 173 10.10 -22.21 -4.05
C LEU A 173 10.03 -23.06 -5.32
N ALA A 174 8.92 -22.99 -6.06
CA ALA A 174 8.78 -23.70 -7.33
C ALA A 174 9.89 -23.33 -8.33
N LEU A 175 10.24 -22.05 -8.44
CA LEU A 175 11.32 -21.59 -9.33
C LEU A 175 12.73 -21.99 -8.85
N SER A 176 12.96 -22.09 -7.54
CA SER A 176 14.23 -22.53 -6.96
C SER A 176 14.53 -24.00 -7.29
N ASP A 177 13.48 -24.82 -7.39
CA ASP A 177 13.59 -26.26 -7.62
C ASP A 177 13.53 -26.63 -9.11
N GLN A 178 13.02 -25.74 -9.97
CA GLN A 178 13.10 -25.87 -11.42
C GLN A 178 14.52 -25.69 -11.96
N ASP A 179 14.81 -26.35 -13.08
CA ASP A 179 16.07 -26.14 -13.80
C ASP A 179 16.10 -24.76 -14.47
N CYS A 180 16.94 -23.88 -13.93
CA CYS A 180 17.23 -22.57 -14.49
C CYS A 180 18.49 -22.64 -15.36
N PRO A 181 18.39 -22.49 -16.69
CA PRO A 181 19.54 -22.59 -17.59
C PRO A 181 20.50 -21.42 -17.39
N TRP A 182 21.79 -21.69 -17.51
CA TRP A 182 22.80 -20.64 -17.51
C TRP A 182 22.66 -19.77 -18.78
N PRO A 183 22.68 -18.43 -18.69
CA PRO A 183 22.59 -17.60 -19.88
C PRO A 183 23.75 -17.84 -20.85
N ILE A 184 23.49 -17.71 -22.16
CA ILE A 184 24.57 -17.74 -23.15
C ILE A 184 25.64 -16.67 -22.83
N PRO A 185 26.92 -16.88 -23.18
CA PRO A 185 28.01 -16.00 -22.77
C PRO A 185 27.82 -14.51 -23.07
N SER A 186 27.25 -14.16 -24.23
CA SER A 186 26.94 -12.75 -24.58
C SER A 186 25.87 -12.14 -23.66
N ARG A 187 24.80 -12.89 -23.38
CA ARG A 187 23.74 -12.48 -22.45
C ARG A 187 24.26 -12.40 -21.02
N ALA A 188 25.07 -13.37 -20.57
CA ALA A 188 25.67 -13.35 -19.24
C ALA A 188 26.52 -12.08 -19.02
N ARG A 189 27.37 -11.72 -19.99
CA ARG A 189 28.17 -10.48 -19.96
C ARG A 189 27.28 -9.24 -19.94
N LEU A 190 26.25 -9.19 -20.77
CA LEU A 190 25.30 -8.07 -20.78
C LEU A 190 24.64 -7.87 -19.42
N LEU A 191 24.04 -8.94 -18.88
CA LEU A 191 23.30 -8.88 -17.62
C LEU A 191 24.21 -8.45 -16.46
N VAL A 192 25.43 -9.00 -16.36
CA VAL A 192 26.38 -8.61 -15.30
C VAL A 192 26.83 -7.16 -15.45
N ASN A 193 27.13 -6.70 -16.67
CA ASN A 193 27.51 -5.30 -16.89
C ASN A 193 26.37 -4.34 -16.56
N VAL A 194 25.13 -4.68 -16.92
CA VAL A 194 23.94 -3.89 -16.55
C VAL A 194 23.78 -3.88 -15.03
N ALA A 195 23.84 -5.03 -14.38
CA ALA A 195 23.71 -5.12 -12.92
C ALA A 195 24.76 -4.27 -12.19
N LEU A 196 26.03 -4.40 -12.57
CA LEU A 196 27.12 -3.60 -11.99
C LEU A 196 26.94 -2.12 -12.31
N LYS A 197 26.48 -1.75 -13.50
CA LYS A 197 26.20 -0.35 -13.87
C LYS A 197 25.12 0.27 -12.99
N TYR A 198 24.08 -0.45 -12.60
CA TYR A 198 22.96 0.11 -11.81
C TYR A 198 23.19 -0.03 -10.30
N VAL A 199 23.70 -1.16 -9.82
CA VAL A 199 24.02 -1.35 -8.40
C VAL A 199 25.09 -0.37 -7.96
N SER A 200 26.18 -0.23 -8.74
CA SER A 200 27.29 0.66 -8.42
C SER A 200 26.97 2.15 -8.59
N ARG A 201 25.80 2.51 -9.11
CA ARG A 201 25.31 3.91 -9.01
C ARG A 201 25.08 4.30 -7.58
N THR A 202 24.59 3.38 -6.74
CA THR A 202 24.09 3.71 -5.41
C THR A 202 24.89 3.05 -4.30
N TYR A 203 25.44 1.85 -4.55
CA TYR A 203 26.07 1.03 -3.52
C TYR A 203 27.30 0.28 -4.01
N TYR A 204 28.24 0.04 -3.11
CA TYR A 204 29.38 -0.85 -3.35
C TYR A 204 29.09 -2.20 -2.72
N ILE A 205 28.59 -3.16 -3.50
CA ILE A 205 28.28 -4.51 -2.98
C ILE A 205 29.38 -5.51 -3.34
N VAL A 206 29.92 -5.45 -4.54
CA VAL A 206 30.92 -6.40 -5.06
C VAL A 206 32.07 -5.67 -5.72
N ARG A 207 33.25 -6.31 -5.77
CA ARG A 207 34.39 -5.79 -6.53
C ARG A 207 34.20 -6.08 -8.02
N LYS A 208 34.06 -5.02 -8.83
CA LYS A 208 33.71 -5.08 -10.26
C LYS A 208 34.71 -5.94 -11.05
N SER A 209 36.01 -5.70 -10.88
CA SER A 209 37.07 -6.44 -11.57
C SER A 209 37.00 -7.94 -11.30
N GLN A 210 36.85 -8.34 -10.04
CA GLN A 210 36.79 -9.75 -9.63
C GLN A 210 35.54 -10.46 -10.16
N ILE A 211 34.39 -9.78 -10.23
CA ILE A 211 33.17 -10.35 -10.80
C ILE A 211 33.30 -10.55 -12.31
N LEU A 212 33.88 -9.57 -13.02
CA LEU A 212 34.08 -9.68 -14.47
C LEU A 212 35.08 -10.79 -14.81
N GLU A 213 36.21 -10.86 -14.09
CA GLU A 213 37.17 -11.95 -14.25
C GLU A 213 36.55 -13.31 -13.93
N GLY A 214 35.86 -13.42 -12.79
CA GLY A 214 35.19 -14.65 -12.37
C GLY A 214 34.11 -15.11 -13.36
N LEU A 215 33.39 -14.16 -14.00
CA LEU A 215 32.45 -14.48 -15.08
C LEU A 215 33.17 -15.10 -16.28
N GLU A 216 34.27 -14.50 -16.75
CA GLU A 216 35.04 -15.02 -17.88
C GLU A 216 35.61 -16.41 -17.59
N GLN A 217 36.15 -16.62 -16.39
CA GLN A 217 36.62 -17.94 -15.95
C GLN A 217 35.49 -18.97 -15.94
N THR A 218 34.30 -18.59 -15.47
CA THR A 218 33.11 -19.46 -15.46
C THR A 218 32.65 -19.80 -16.89
N ILE A 219 32.74 -18.85 -17.82
CA ILE A 219 32.38 -19.07 -19.23
C ILE A 219 33.36 -20.05 -19.90
N LEU A 220 34.66 -19.88 -19.65
CA LEU A 220 35.71 -20.74 -20.22
C LEU A 220 35.71 -22.14 -19.61
N ASN A 221 35.47 -22.24 -18.30
CA ASN A 221 35.42 -23.49 -17.57
C ASN A 221 34.26 -23.47 -16.54
N PRO A 222 33.05 -23.95 -16.91
CA PRO A 222 31.87 -23.95 -16.04
C PRO A 222 32.07 -24.67 -14.69
N HIS A 223 33.01 -25.62 -14.62
CA HIS A 223 33.31 -26.38 -13.41
C HIS A 223 34.30 -25.66 -12.47
N SER A 224 34.98 -24.61 -12.95
CA SER A 224 35.96 -23.85 -12.15
C SER A 224 35.33 -22.93 -11.10
N ALA A 225 34.10 -22.50 -11.32
CA ALA A 225 33.42 -21.56 -10.43
C ALA A 225 32.96 -22.24 -9.14
N ASP A 226 33.37 -21.69 -7.99
CA ASP A 226 32.87 -22.12 -6.71
C ASP A 226 31.37 -21.78 -6.55
N SER A 227 30.71 -22.42 -5.57
CA SER A 227 29.27 -22.25 -5.37
C SER A 227 28.87 -20.82 -5.02
N LEU A 228 29.77 -20.04 -4.40
CA LEU A 228 29.51 -18.68 -3.96
C LEU A 228 29.58 -17.71 -5.14
N LEU A 229 30.62 -17.77 -5.97
CA LEU A 229 30.73 -17.00 -7.21
C LEU A 229 29.55 -17.30 -8.13
N ARG A 230 29.19 -18.57 -8.31
CA ARG A 230 28.02 -18.95 -9.11
C ARG A 230 26.73 -18.34 -8.56
N SER A 231 26.56 -18.32 -7.25
CA SER A 231 25.40 -17.70 -6.60
C SER A 231 25.38 -16.17 -6.77
N LYS A 232 26.52 -15.49 -6.68
CA LYS A 232 26.63 -14.05 -7.00
C LYS A 232 26.21 -13.76 -8.43
N LEU A 233 26.73 -14.55 -9.38
CA LEU A 233 26.41 -14.40 -10.80
C LEU A 233 24.91 -14.60 -11.07
N TRP A 234 24.26 -15.58 -10.41
CA TRP A 234 22.80 -15.73 -10.51
C TRP A 234 22.04 -14.48 -10.05
N VAL A 235 22.38 -13.88 -8.90
CA VAL A 235 21.69 -12.66 -8.46
C VAL A 235 22.01 -11.48 -9.39
N LEU A 236 23.23 -11.38 -9.89
CA LEU A 236 23.61 -10.36 -10.87
C LEU A 236 22.87 -10.54 -12.21
N PHE A 237 22.61 -11.78 -12.65
CA PHE A 237 21.73 -12.03 -13.80
C PHE A 237 20.30 -11.57 -13.54
N ALA A 238 19.78 -11.82 -12.32
CA ALA A 238 18.45 -11.36 -11.93
C ALA A 238 18.35 -9.83 -11.99
N ILE A 239 19.29 -9.12 -11.36
CA ILE A 239 19.34 -7.66 -11.35
C ILE A 239 19.57 -7.10 -12.76
N GLY A 240 20.45 -7.73 -13.54
CA GLY A 240 20.71 -7.35 -14.92
C GLY A 240 19.46 -7.46 -15.79
N GLU A 241 18.66 -8.51 -15.60
CA GLU A 241 17.43 -8.74 -16.37
C GLU A 241 16.35 -7.74 -15.94
N MET A 242 16.24 -7.45 -14.65
CA MET A 242 15.36 -6.41 -14.12
C MET A 242 15.64 -5.03 -14.74
N TYR A 243 16.90 -4.60 -14.78
CA TYR A 243 17.26 -3.29 -15.35
C TYR A 243 17.36 -3.25 -16.88
N SER A 244 17.37 -4.41 -17.55
CA SER A 244 17.31 -4.49 -19.02
C SER A 244 15.88 -4.56 -19.56
N THR A 245 14.90 -4.78 -18.69
CA THR A 245 13.50 -5.00 -19.08
C THR A 245 12.69 -3.72 -18.87
N ARG A 246 11.89 -3.33 -19.88
CA ARG A 246 11.00 -2.16 -19.79
C ARG A 246 9.56 -2.49 -19.41
N THR A 247 9.10 -3.69 -19.75
CA THR A 247 7.73 -4.19 -19.51
C THR A 247 7.83 -5.68 -19.23
N ALA A 248 7.15 -6.15 -18.18
CA ALA A 248 7.10 -7.58 -17.86
C ALA A 248 6.26 -8.31 -18.92
N ALA A 249 6.65 -9.54 -19.27
CA ALA A 249 5.85 -10.33 -20.20
C ALA A 249 4.57 -10.81 -19.50
N LYS A 250 3.42 -10.74 -20.20
CA LYS A 250 2.10 -11.06 -19.64
C LYS A 250 1.98 -12.52 -19.13
N ASP A 251 2.82 -13.41 -19.64
CA ASP A 251 2.88 -14.85 -19.37
C ASP A 251 4.06 -15.26 -18.48
N ARG A 252 4.99 -14.34 -18.14
CA ARG A 252 6.20 -14.64 -17.36
C ARG A 252 6.25 -13.85 -16.05
N ASN A 253 6.90 -14.47 -15.07
CA ASN A 253 7.20 -13.87 -13.76
C ASN A 253 8.00 -12.56 -13.91
N PHE A 254 8.00 -11.74 -12.85
CA PHE A 254 8.86 -10.55 -12.70
C PHE A 254 10.29 -10.78 -13.27
N PRO A 255 10.87 -9.82 -14.02
CA PRO A 255 12.10 -10.06 -14.77
C PRO A 255 13.29 -10.46 -13.88
N GLY A 256 13.91 -11.61 -14.16
CA GLY A 256 15.02 -12.16 -13.37
C GLY A 256 14.61 -13.04 -12.18
N MET A 257 13.31 -13.25 -11.93
CA MET A 257 12.84 -13.94 -10.71
C MET A 257 13.35 -15.38 -10.61
N ALA A 258 13.51 -16.09 -11.73
CA ALA A 258 14.06 -17.44 -11.75
C ALA A 258 15.54 -17.48 -11.32
N TYR A 259 16.36 -16.54 -11.81
CA TYR A 259 17.76 -16.41 -11.39
C TYR A 259 17.87 -16.05 -9.91
N PHE A 260 17.00 -15.15 -9.44
CA PHE A 260 16.90 -14.81 -8.01
C PHE A 260 16.56 -16.04 -7.16
N ALA A 261 15.51 -16.78 -7.52
CA ALA A 261 15.09 -17.99 -6.81
C ALA A 261 16.19 -19.07 -6.82
N ARG A 262 16.95 -19.21 -7.91
CA ARG A 262 18.10 -20.11 -7.97
C ARG A 262 19.20 -19.71 -6.98
N ALA A 263 19.47 -18.41 -6.86
CA ALA A 263 20.50 -17.89 -5.97
C ALA A 263 20.14 -18.01 -4.48
N THR A 264 18.85 -17.92 -4.10
CA THR A 264 18.41 -18.03 -2.70
C THR A 264 18.72 -19.39 -2.07
N ARG A 265 19.01 -20.43 -2.88
CA ARG A 265 19.43 -21.76 -2.38
C ARG A 265 20.64 -21.70 -1.46
N ILE A 266 21.53 -20.71 -1.63
CA ILE A 266 22.69 -20.54 -0.73
C ILE A 266 22.29 -20.16 0.70
N LEU A 267 21.07 -19.65 0.91
CA LEU A 267 20.54 -19.29 2.22
C LEU A 267 20.03 -20.50 3.03
N ARG A 268 19.93 -21.69 2.43
CA ARG A 268 19.43 -22.90 3.09
C ARG A 268 20.32 -23.36 4.25
N ILE A 269 21.60 -23.00 4.24
CA ILE A 269 22.56 -23.33 5.30
C ILE A 269 23.19 -22.04 5.81
N ILE A 270 23.07 -21.80 7.11
CA ILE A 270 23.78 -20.70 7.78
C ILE A 270 25.23 -21.16 7.99
N SER A 271 26.17 -20.48 7.33
CA SER A 271 27.60 -20.81 7.46
C SER A 271 28.13 -20.39 8.83
N GLU A 272 28.71 -21.34 9.57
CA GLU A 272 29.38 -21.09 10.86
C GLU A 272 30.52 -20.07 10.72
N ARG A 273 31.27 -20.14 9.61
CA ARG A 273 32.33 -19.19 9.25
C ARG A 273 31.98 -18.52 7.92
N PRO A 274 31.24 -17.40 7.94
CA PRO A 274 30.88 -16.70 6.71
C PRO A 274 32.12 -16.15 6.00
N ARG A 275 32.10 -16.22 4.67
CA ARG A 275 33.02 -15.48 3.80
C ARG A 275 32.36 -14.16 3.39
N ILE A 276 33.16 -13.21 2.92
CA ILE A 276 32.65 -11.91 2.44
C ILE A 276 31.63 -12.11 1.32
N ASP A 277 31.85 -13.10 0.45
CA ASP A 277 30.94 -13.52 -0.61
C ASP A 277 29.52 -13.78 -0.11
N ALA A 278 29.39 -14.39 1.08
CA ALA A 278 28.11 -14.72 1.67
C ALA A 278 27.36 -13.47 2.16
N ILE A 279 28.08 -12.39 2.49
CA ILE A 279 27.53 -11.08 2.83
C ILE A 279 27.10 -10.38 1.54
N GLU A 280 27.98 -10.34 0.53
CA GLU A 280 27.68 -9.71 -0.77
C GLU A 280 26.44 -10.33 -1.43
N ILE A 281 26.32 -11.67 -1.43
CA ILE A 281 25.14 -12.36 -1.97
C ILE A 281 23.87 -11.93 -1.22
N ARG A 282 23.92 -11.85 0.11
CA ARG A 282 22.76 -11.42 0.91
C ARG A 282 22.39 -9.96 0.66
N LEU A 283 23.36 -9.08 0.45
CA LEU A 283 23.11 -7.69 0.05
C LEU A 283 22.47 -7.63 -1.35
N LEU A 284 22.97 -8.37 -2.33
CA LEU A 284 22.36 -8.45 -3.66
C LEU A 284 20.93 -9.02 -3.61
N LEU A 285 20.71 -10.07 -2.81
CA LEU A 285 19.38 -10.66 -2.60
C LEU A 285 18.44 -9.69 -1.88
N SER A 286 18.94 -8.94 -0.89
CA SER A 286 18.18 -7.90 -0.19
C SER A 286 17.72 -6.81 -1.16
N PHE A 287 18.63 -6.35 -2.03
CA PHE A 287 18.36 -5.35 -3.06
C PHE A 287 17.26 -5.82 -4.03
N TYR A 288 17.39 -7.02 -4.60
CA TYR A 288 16.39 -7.55 -5.54
C TYR A 288 15.04 -7.87 -4.84
N SER A 289 15.06 -8.26 -3.57
CA SER A 289 13.83 -8.49 -2.79
C SER A 289 12.95 -7.24 -2.68
N LEU A 290 13.53 -6.04 -2.69
CA LEU A 290 12.75 -4.79 -2.73
C LEU A 290 11.95 -4.65 -4.02
N ALA A 291 12.55 -5.00 -5.17
CA ALA A 291 11.88 -4.95 -6.47
C ALA A 291 10.71 -5.94 -6.55
N LEU A 292 10.83 -7.10 -5.89
CA LEU A 292 9.73 -8.05 -5.70
C LEU A 292 8.67 -7.62 -4.67
N ASN A 293 8.77 -6.39 -4.16
CA ASN A 293 7.98 -5.82 -3.07
C ASN A 293 8.01 -6.63 -1.75
N ARG A 294 9.05 -7.48 -1.56
CA ARG A 294 9.26 -8.30 -0.36
C ARG A 294 10.09 -7.55 0.68
N ARG A 295 9.59 -6.39 1.13
CA ARG A 295 10.36 -5.45 1.98
C ARG A 295 10.81 -6.05 3.32
N TYR A 296 10.01 -6.94 3.92
CA TYR A 296 10.40 -7.63 5.16
C TYR A 296 11.55 -8.63 4.93
N THR A 297 11.53 -9.36 3.80
CA THR A 297 12.66 -10.20 3.40
C THR A 297 13.92 -9.37 3.15
N ALA A 298 13.78 -8.23 2.46
CA ALA A 298 14.90 -7.32 2.22
C ALA A 298 15.51 -6.80 3.54
N TYR A 299 14.67 -6.37 4.49
CA TYR A 299 15.08 -5.94 5.84
C TYR A 299 15.78 -7.06 6.60
N ALA A 300 15.21 -8.27 6.64
CA ALA A 300 15.82 -9.41 7.32
C ALA A 300 17.19 -9.78 6.72
N LEU A 301 17.32 -9.77 5.40
CA LEU A 301 18.59 -10.03 4.70
C LEU A 301 19.63 -8.94 5.01
N ALA A 302 19.24 -7.67 5.02
CA ALA A 302 20.13 -6.56 5.38
C ALA A 302 20.64 -6.70 6.83
N GLY A 303 19.75 -6.89 7.80
CA GLY A 303 20.14 -7.08 9.21
C GLY A 303 20.98 -8.34 9.42
N SER A 304 20.70 -9.43 8.70
CA SER A 304 21.55 -10.63 8.73
C SER A 304 22.94 -10.38 8.15
N SER A 305 23.05 -9.51 7.13
CA SER A 305 24.33 -9.13 6.52
C SER A 305 25.19 -8.34 7.51
N VAL A 306 24.59 -7.44 8.30
CA VAL A 306 25.28 -6.75 9.40
C VAL A 306 25.77 -7.75 10.44
N ARG A 307 24.92 -8.69 10.89
CA ARG A 307 25.34 -9.71 11.87
C ARG A 307 26.48 -10.58 11.38
N LEU A 308 26.44 -11.05 10.12
CA LEU A 308 27.55 -11.83 9.54
C LEU A 308 28.81 -10.97 9.36
N SER A 309 28.64 -9.69 9.04
CA SER A 309 29.75 -8.73 9.00
C SER A 309 30.41 -8.58 10.37
N VAL A 310 29.62 -8.56 11.45
CA VAL A 310 30.13 -8.54 12.84
C VAL A 310 30.90 -9.82 13.15
N VAL A 311 30.37 -11.00 12.78
CA VAL A 311 31.07 -12.30 12.94
C VAL A 311 32.43 -12.30 12.23
N MET A 312 32.52 -11.70 11.04
CA MET A 312 33.79 -11.52 10.31
C MET A 312 34.66 -10.36 10.81
N GLY A 313 34.17 -9.56 11.76
CA GLY A 313 34.83 -8.38 12.29
C GLY A 313 34.81 -7.16 11.36
N LEU A 314 33.99 -7.11 10.30
CA LEU A 314 34.03 -6.04 9.27
C LEU A 314 33.81 -4.63 9.82
N HIS A 315 33.12 -4.52 10.96
CA HIS A 315 32.90 -3.31 11.75
C HIS A 315 34.17 -2.75 12.43
N LEU A 316 35.30 -3.45 12.37
CA LEU A 316 36.60 -3.08 12.93
C LEU A 316 37.64 -2.93 11.83
N ASN A 317 38.58 -2.00 12.00
CA ASN A 317 39.73 -1.85 11.11
C ASN A 317 40.71 -3.04 11.23
N VAL A 318 41.23 -3.52 10.09
CA VAL A 318 42.28 -4.56 10.07
C VAL A 318 43.65 -3.90 9.86
N PRO A 319 44.62 -4.12 10.77
CA PRO A 319 45.97 -3.58 10.59
C PRO A 319 46.63 -4.06 9.30
N GLU A 320 47.40 -3.20 8.65
CA GLU A 320 48.18 -3.52 7.44
C GLU A 320 49.10 -4.74 7.62
N SER A 321 49.62 -4.96 8.83
CA SER A 321 50.44 -6.12 9.16
C SER A 321 49.69 -7.46 9.06
N GLN A 322 48.36 -7.46 9.20
CA GLN A 322 47.51 -8.66 9.18
C GLN A 322 46.86 -8.90 7.82
N LEU A 323 46.58 -7.85 7.06
CA LEU A 323 46.09 -7.94 5.69
C LEU A 323 46.79 -6.88 4.84
N ARG A 324 47.82 -7.28 4.08
CA ARG A 324 48.67 -6.34 3.32
C ARG A 324 47.98 -5.74 2.09
N ASP A 325 47.10 -6.51 1.43
CA ASP A 325 46.38 -6.07 0.24
C ASP A 325 45.45 -4.89 0.55
N THR A 326 45.82 -3.71 0.07
CA THR A 326 45.06 -2.46 0.23
C THR A 326 43.68 -2.56 -0.42
N GLY A 327 43.56 -3.19 -1.58
CA GLY A 327 42.28 -3.39 -2.27
C GLY A 327 41.36 -4.32 -1.49
N ALA A 328 41.90 -5.38 -0.87
CA ALA A 328 41.11 -6.27 -0.01
C ALA A 328 40.63 -5.55 1.26
N ARG A 329 41.46 -4.70 1.89
CA ARG A 329 41.05 -3.87 3.04
C ARG A 329 39.94 -2.89 2.67
N GLU A 330 40.06 -2.20 1.54
CA GLU A 330 39.04 -1.24 1.09
C GLU A 330 37.73 -1.94 0.67
N HIS A 331 37.82 -3.07 -0.03
CA HIS A 331 36.65 -3.89 -0.37
C HIS A 331 35.88 -4.29 0.89
N ARG A 332 36.59 -4.78 1.91
CA ARG A 332 36.04 -5.12 3.22
C ARG A 332 35.35 -3.93 3.90
N ASN A 333 35.97 -2.75 3.85
CA ASN A 333 35.44 -1.51 4.41
C ASN A 333 34.13 -1.09 3.71
N ARG A 334 34.12 -1.06 2.37
CA ARG A 334 32.94 -0.64 1.62
C ARG A 334 31.79 -1.64 1.70
N VAL A 335 32.05 -2.95 1.77
CA VAL A 335 31.01 -3.96 2.00
C VAL A 335 30.34 -3.76 3.37
N TRP A 336 31.12 -3.46 4.41
CA TRP A 336 30.58 -3.10 5.73
C TRP A 336 29.66 -1.88 5.65
N TRP A 337 30.13 -0.77 5.08
CA TRP A 337 29.33 0.45 5.03
C TRP A 337 28.10 0.33 4.14
N THR A 338 28.13 -0.55 3.13
CA THR A 338 26.95 -0.88 2.34
C THR A 338 25.95 -1.69 3.16
N ALA A 339 26.39 -2.69 3.94
CA ALA A 339 25.52 -3.44 4.85
C ALA A 339 24.89 -2.53 5.92
N TYR A 340 25.70 -1.63 6.50
CA TYR A 340 25.26 -0.58 7.42
C TYR A 340 24.19 0.32 6.80
N SER A 341 24.39 0.74 5.55
CA SER A 341 23.46 1.62 4.83
C SER A 341 22.14 0.91 4.55
N PHE A 342 22.18 -0.33 4.08
CA PHE A 342 20.97 -1.14 3.84
C PHE A 342 20.16 -1.33 5.12
N ASP A 343 20.82 -1.68 6.23
CA ASP A 343 20.17 -1.86 7.53
C ASP A 343 19.42 -0.60 7.97
N ARG A 344 20.08 0.56 7.95
CA ARG A 344 19.46 1.84 8.34
C ARG A 344 18.34 2.27 7.42
N MET A 345 18.54 2.14 6.11
CA MET A 345 17.57 2.57 5.13
C MET A 345 16.32 1.69 5.15
N TRP A 346 16.46 0.37 5.25
CA TRP A 346 15.31 -0.52 5.23
C TRP A 346 14.56 -0.46 6.57
N ALA A 347 15.30 -0.34 7.67
CA ALA A 347 14.73 -0.14 9.00
C ALA A 347 13.90 1.13 9.09
N SER A 348 14.46 2.28 8.68
CA SER A 348 13.78 3.58 8.77
C SER A 348 12.48 3.62 7.98
N ARG A 349 12.48 3.06 6.77
CA ARG A 349 11.30 3.00 5.88
C ARG A 349 10.20 2.08 6.37
N LEU A 350 10.52 1.12 7.22
CA LEU A 350 9.56 0.21 7.83
C LEU A 350 9.19 0.61 9.27
N GLY A 351 9.83 1.63 9.84
CA GLY A 351 9.70 1.96 11.26
C GLY A 351 10.22 0.86 12.19
N HIS A 352 11.22 0.09 11.73
CA HIS A 352 11.82 -1.01 12.47
C HIS A 352 13.16 -0.59 13.12
N PRO A 353 13.63 -1.29 14.15
CA PRO A 353 14.94 -1.04 14.74
C PRO A 353 16.10 -1.45 13.80
N VAL A 354 17.25 -0.77 13.95
CA VAL A 354 18.52 -1.09 13.27
C VAL A 354 19.26 -2.24 13.97
N ALA A 355 20.13 -2.94 13.25
CA ALA A 355 20.84 -4.13 13.74
C ALA A 355 22.07 -3.82 14.63
N ILE A 356 22.66 -2.63 14.52
CA ILE A 356 23.85 -2.22 15.28
C ILE A 356 23.85 -0.72 15.57
N GLN A 357 24.26 -0.34 16.79
CA GLN A 357 24.43 1.05 17.21
C GLN A 357 25.73 1.65 16.65
N ASP A 358 25.78 2.97 16.46
CA ASP A 358 26.97 3.63 15.90
C ASP A 358 28.19 3.53 16.83
N ASP A 359 27.99 3.43 18.15
CA ASP A 359 29.06 3.35 19.15
C ASP A 359 29.87 2.03 19.08
N ASP A 360 29.30 0.98 18.47
CA ASP A 360 29.93 -0.33 18.32
C ASP A 360 30.78 -0.44 17.03
N ILE A 361 31.00 0.69 16.34
CA ILE A 361 31.63 0.72 15.01
C ILE A 361 32.97 1.45 15.09
N GLU A 362 34.05 0.73 14.80
CA GLU A 362 35.43 1.25 14.85
C GLU A 362 36.14 1.22 13.50
N VAL A 363 35.41 1.03 12.40
CA VAL A 363 35.97 1.03 11.04
C VAL A 363 36.00 2.43 10.43
N ASP A 364 37.05 2.72 9.67
CA ASP A 364 37.27 4.02 9.05
C ASP A 364 36.31 4.26 7.88
N LEU A 365 36.08 5.53 7.54
CA LEU A 365 35.33 5.87 6.33
C LEU A 365 36.07 5.40 5.06
N PRO A 366 35.36 5.06 3.97
CA PRO A 366 35.96 4.63 2.71
C PRO A 366 36.92 5.67 2.13
N THR A 367 37.92 5.19 1.38
CA THR A 367 38.95 6.01 0.75
C THR A 367 39.13 5.63 -0.71
N ASP A 368 39.86 6.44 -1.48
CA ASP A 368 40.24 6.09 -2.85
C ASP A 368 41.70 5.56 -2.84
N PRO A 369 41.91 4.25 -2.56
CA PRO A 369 43.26 3.72 -2.43
C PRO A 369 43.99 3.69 -3.76
N VAL A 370 45.30 3.96 -3.72
CA VAL A 370 46.20 3.65 -4.83
C VAL A 370 46.42 2.14 -4.85
N LEU A 371 45.94 1.49 -5.91
CA LEU A 371 46.10 0.05 -6.12
C LEU A 371 47.33 -0.25 -6.97
N ASP A 372 47.94 -1.42 -6.76
CA ASP A 372 49.08 -1.90 -7.56
C ASP A 372 48.71 -2.08 -9.04
N THR A 373 47.45 -2.46 -9.32
CA THR A 373 46.90 -2.58 -10.67
C THR A 373 45.85 -1.50 -10.92
N PRO A 374 45.92 -0.74 -12.04
CA PRO A 374 44.89 0.24 -12.39
C PRO A 374 43.51 -0.42 -12.45
N SER A 375 42.59 0.03 -11.60
CA SER A 375 41.23 -0.48 -11.54
C SER A 375 40.26 0.62 -11.11
N ASP A 376 39.05 0.60 -11.67
CA ASP A 376 37.93 1.48 -11.34
C ASP A 376 37.04 0.89 -10.22
N ASP A 377 37.59 -0.02 -9.40
CA ASP A 377 36.82 -0.71 -8.36
C ASP A 377 36.35 0.22 -7.24
N PHE A 378 37.15 1.22 -6.86
CA PHE A 378 36.94 1.99 -5.64
C PHE A 378 36.68 3.48 -5.89
N ALA A 379 36.20 3.86 -7.08
CA ALA A 379 36.05 5.26 -7.43
C ALA A 379 35.05 6.02 -6.52
N ASP A 380 35.36 7.29 -6.27
CA ASP A 380 34.49 8.32 -5.69
C ASP A 380 34.05 8.01 -4.25
N SER A 381 35.03 7.95 -3.34
CA SER A 381 34.81 7.87 -1.91
C SER A 381 33.92 9.01 -1.39
N SER A 382 34.00 10.21 -1.97
CA SER A 382 33.16 11.36 -1.63
C SER A 382 31.67 11.08 -1.77
N TYR A 383 31.24 10.54 -2.91
CA TYR A 383 29.85 10.14 -3.14
C TYR A 383 29.39 9.09 -2.14
N PHE A 384 30.24 8.08 -1.93
CA PHE A 384 29.92 6.98 -1.02
C PHE A 384 29.77 7.48 0.43
N ILE A 385 30.67 8.36 0.89
CA ILE A 385 30.60 9.00 2.21
C ILE A 385 29.34 9.86 2.32
N ALA A 386 28.98 10.61 1.27
CA ALA A 386 27.75 11.40 1.27
C ALA A 386 26.50 10.51 1.43
N GLY A 387 26.41 9.41 0.69
CA GLY A 387 25.34 8.42 0.86
C GLY A 387 25.30 7.82 2.27
N LEU A 388 26.47 7.53 2.85
CA LEU A 388 26.58 7.03 4.22
C LEU A 388 26.08 8.06 5.25
N ARG A 389 26.42 9.34 5.09
CA ARG A 389 25.92 10.42 5.95
C ARG A 389 24.39 10.43 5.95
N LEU A 390 23.76 10.34 4.78
CA LEU A 390 22.29 10.27 4.66
C LEU A 390 21.72 9.02 5.34
N ALA A 391 22.37 7.86 5.22
CA ALA A 391 21.96 6.64 5.92
C ALA A 391 21.99 6.78 7.43
N ARG A 392 22.97 7.50 7.99
CA ARG A 392 22.99 7.81 9.43
C ARG A 392 21.79 8.68 9.82
N LEU A 393 21.50 9.71 9.04
CA LEU A 393 20.42 10.66 9.32
C LEU A 393 19.03 10.03 9.23
N ALA A 394 18.83 9.09 8.30
CA ALA A 394 17.57 8.39 8.12
C ALA A 394 17.11 7.61 9.38
N ALA A 395 18.04 7.24 10.25
CA ALA A 395 17.76 6.49 11.48
C ALA A 395 17.70 7.36 12.76
N LYS A 396 17.89 8.68 12.65
CA LYS A 396 17.86 9.61 13.80
C LYS A 396 16.46 10.17 14.08
N ARG A 397 16.26 10.71 15.29
CA ARG A 397 15.06 11.48 15.64
C ARG A 397 14.96 12.74 14.78
N VAL A 398 13.72 13.16 14.49
CA VAL A 398 13.39 14.29 13.60
C VAL A 398 14.21 15.55 13.88
N GLN A 399 14.29 16.01 15.14
CA GLN A 399 14.97 17.27 15.47
C GLN A 399 16.50 17.23 15.24
N GLU A 400 17.12 16.08 15.45
CA GLU A 400 18.55 15.89 15.22
C GLU A 400 18.84 15.78 13.72
N ALA A 401 18.01 15.03 13.00
CA ALA A 401 18.13 14.87 11.55
C ALA A 401 18.03 16.21 10.80
N LEU A 402 17.14 17.12 11.21
CA LEU A 402 16.92 18.40 10.53
C LEU A 402 18.12 19.37 10.61
N ARG A 403 18.83 19.40 11.74
CA ARG A 403 20.04 20.24 11.87
C ARG A 403 21.16 19.73 10.95
N ASP A 404 21.34 18.42 10.93
CA ASP A 404 22.41 17.77 10.17
C ASP A 404 22.15 17.78 8.66
N LEU A 405 20.88 17.78 8.21
CA LEU A 405 20.53 17.87 6.78
C LEU A 405 20.94 19.20 6.15
N ARG A 406 20.87 20.33 6.88
CA ARG A 406 21.37 21.61 6.37
C ARG A 406 22.88 21.58 6.18
N ALA A 407 23.61 21.11 7.20
CA ALA A 407 25.05 20.96 7.13
C ALA A 407 25.48 20.02 6.00
N PHE A 408 24.69 18.97 5.72
CA PHE A 408 24.94 18.07 4.59
C PHE A 408 24.98 18.80 3.25
N VAL A 409 24.05 19.70 2.97
CA VAL A 409 24.01 20.46 1.70
C VAL A 409 25.15 21.46 1.61
N GLU A 410 25.47 22.14 2.71
CA GLU A 410 26.55 23.15 2.76
C GLU A 410 27.95 22.53 2.58
N GLU A 411 28.13 21.29 3.04
CA GLU A 411 29.42 20.58 2.98
C GLU A 411 29.53 19.61 1.79
N LEU A 412 28.52 19.57 0.90
CA LEU A 412 28.53 18.64 -0.22
C LEU A 412 29.62 19.06 -1.24
N PRO A 413 30.42 18.11 -1.77
CA PRO A 413 31.41 18.43 -2.80
C PRO A 413 30.77 18.99 -4.08
N PRO A 414 31.39 19.97 -4.77
CA PRO A 414 30.80 20.63 -5.94
C PRO A 414 30.40 19.69 -7.08
N HIS A 415 31.18 18.63 -7.33
CA HIS A 415 30.88 17.64 -8.37
C HIS A 415 29.66 16.75 -8.07
N LEU A 416 29.13 16.81 -6.85
CA LEU A 416 27.90 16.13 -6.41
C LEU A 416 26.69 17.08 -6.37
N HIS A 417 26.87 18.34 -6.73
CA HIS A 417 25.78 19.29 -6.89
C HIS A 417 25.05 19.05 -8.21
N ILE A 418 23.74 19.25 -8.20
CA ILE A 418 22.95 19.39 -9.42
C ILE A 418 22.78 20.89 -9.65
N GLU A 419 23.54 21.46 -10.59
CA GLU A 419 23.40 22.87 -10.95
C GLU A 419 22.20 23.07 -11.91
N PRO A 420 21.48 24.20 -11.86
CA PRO A 420 20.38 24.52 -12.78
C PRO A 420 20.81 24.84 -14.22
N THR A 421 22.00 24.42 -14.65
CA THR A 421 22.65 24.85 -15.90
C THR A 421 22.36 23.92 -17.07
N ASP A 422 22.45 24.47 -18.29
CA ASP A 422 22.23 23.88 -19.64
C ASP A 422 23.07 22.62 -20.02
N ALA A 423 23.63 21.90 -19.04
CA ALA A 423 24.29 20.62 -19.27
C ALA A 423 23.22 19.54 -19.57
N PRO A 424 23.39 18.68 -20.59
CA PRO A 424 22.29 17.90 -21.13
C PRO A 424 21.64 16.92 -20.15
N GLU A 425 22.36 16.36 -19.17
CA GLU A 425 21.80 15.45 -18.16
C GLU A 425 22.68 15.45 -16.89
N PRO A 426 22.09 15.50 -15.66
CA PRO A 426 22.86 15.30 -14.44
C PRO A 426 23.42 13.88 -14.37
N SER A 427 24.69 13.74 -13.96
CA SER A 427 25.31 12.42 -13.75
C SER A 427 24.44 11.54 -12.81
N PRO A 428 24.32 10.21 -13.05
CA PRO A 428 23.43 9.34 -12.28
C PRO A 428 23.69 9.32 -10.77
N LYS A 429 24.94 9.59 -10.33
CA LYS A 429 25.34 9.63 -8.92
C LYS A 429 24.76 10.86 -8.19
N PRO A 430 25.02 12.11 -8.62
CA PRO A 430 24.34 13.29 -8.08
C PRO A 430 22.81 13.12 -8.03
N LEU A 431 22.19 12.68 -9.13
CA LEU A 431 20.75 12.41 -9.17
C LEU A 431 20.29 11.48 -8.04
N SER A 432 20.94 10.33 -7.89
CA SER A 432 20.62 9.34 -6.86
C SER A 432 20.81 9.90 -5.44
N LEU A 433 21.86 10.71 -5.24
CA LEU A 433 22.14 11.35 -3.94
C LEU A 433 21.08 12.38 -3.57
N HIS A 434 20.68 13.23 -4.51
CA HIS A 434 19.68 14.28 -4.28
C HIS A 434 18.29 13.69 -4.05
N LEU A 435 17.90 12.66 -4.81
CA LEU A 435 16.67 11.90 -4.55
C LEU A 435 16.69 11.28 -3.15
N TYR A 436 17.84 10.71 -2.75
CA TYR A 436 17.98 10.13 -1.42
C TYR A 436 17.91 11.20 -0.31
N PHE A 437 18.61 12.32 -0.48
CA PHE A 437 18.54 13.46 0.44
C PHE A 437 17.10 13.95 0.62
N ASN A 438 16.39 14.17 -0.50
CA ASN A 438 15.01 14.62 -0.50
C ASN A 438 14.12 13.63 0.26
N GLN A 439 14.30 12.32 0.07
CA GLN A 439 13.50 11.32 0.80
C GLN A 439 13.77 11.33 2.31
N VAL A 440 15.03 11.51 2.74
CA VAL A 440 15.36 11.62 4.17
C VAL A 440 14.71 12.89 4.75
N ALA A 441 14.78 14.00 4.04
CA ALA A 441 14.13 15.25 4.44
C ALA A 441 12.60 15.11 4.52
N ILE A 442 11.96 14.51 3.51
CA ILE A 442 10.50 14.25 3.50
C ILE A 442 10.12 13.37 4.69
N THR A 443 10.83 12.27 4.92
CA THR A 443 10.50 11.34 6.02
C THR A 443 10.60 12.03 7.39
N ALA A 444 11.60 12.91 7.57
CA ALA A 444 11.76 13.67 8.81
C ALA A 444 10.71 14.78 8.99
N THR A 445 10.26 15.43 7.91
CA THR A 445 9.39 16.62 7.98
C THR A 445 7.91 16.34 7.75
N ARG A 446 7.55 15.25 7.06
CA ARG A 446 6.15 14.94 6.72
C ARG A 446 5.18 14.79 7.90
N PRO A 447 5.58 14.36 9.13
CA PRO A 447 4.64 14.38 10.26
C PRO A 447 4.22 15.80 10.64
N ILE A 448 5.12 16.78 10.48
CA ILE A 448 4.84 18.19 10.71
C ILE A 448 3.89 18.72 9.63
N LEU A 449 4.14 18.36 8.36
CA LEU A 449 3.23 18.70 7.26
C LEU A 449 1.82 18.14 7.49
N LEU A 450 1.70 16.90 7.98
CA LEU A 450 0.42 16.30 8.32
C LEU A 450 -0.28 17.02 9.48
N HIS A 451 0.47 17.49 10.48
CA HIS A 451 -0.08 18.31 11.56
C HIS A 451 -0.59 19.66 11.05
N VAL A 452 0.16 20.31 10.16
CA VAL A 452 -0.27 21.54 9.47
C VAL A 452 -1.56 21.29 8.71
N LEU A 453 -1.65 20.21 7.92
CA LEU A 453 -2.88 19.83 7.23
C LEU A 453 -4.05 19.67 8.20
N ARG A 454 -3.91 18.91 9.29
CA ARG A 454 -4.98 18.72 10.28
C ARG A 454 -5.47 20.05 10.87
N THR A 455 -4.55 20.98 11.10
CA THR A 455 -4.87 22.31 11.63
C THR A 455 -5.68 23.12 10.60
N HIS A 456 -5.28 23.09 9.33
CA HIS A 456 -6.05 23.69 8.23
C HIS A 456 -7.44 23.06 8.08
N VAL A 457 -7.52 21.72 8.10
CA VAL A 457 -8.79 20.99 7.99
C VAL A 457 -9.73 21.36 9.14
N SER A 458 -9.23 21.42 10.38
CA SER A 458 -10.03 21.79 11.55
C SER A 458 -10.53 23.23 11.47
N ALA A 459 -9.74 24.14 10.90
CA ALA A 459 -10.13 25.53 10.69
C ALA A 459 -11.21 25.72 9.61
N TRP A 460 -11.42 24.73 8.71
CA TRP A 460 -12.49 24.80 7.70
C TRP A 460 -13.89 24.82 8.31
N ASP A 461 -14.07 24.24 9.51
CA ASP A 461 -15.36 24.14 10.19
C ASP A 461 -15.68 25.28 11.16
N THR A 462 -14.69 26.09 11.54
CA THR A 462 -14.89 27.24 12.43
C THR A 462 -15.44 28.48 11.70
N GLN A 463 -16.55 29.04 12.21
CA GLN A 463 -17.06 30.37 11.81
C GLN A 463 -17.02 31.36 13.00
N PRO A 464 -16.46 32.58 12.82
CA PRO A 464 -15.77 33.07 11.63
C PRO A 464 -14.46 32.32 11.39
N ARG A 465 -14.08 32.15 10.11
CA ARG A 465 -12.81 31.51 9.73
C ARG A 465 -11.67 32.28 10.39
N THR A 466 -11.13 31.73 11.46
CA THR A 466 -9.94 32.26 12.12
C THR A 466 -8.74 31.70 11.36
N GLU A 467 -7.79 32.55 10.99
CA GLU A 467 -6.55 32.04 10.37
C GLU A 467 -5.89 31.04 11.33
N PRO A 468 -5.57 29.81 10.87
CA PRO A 468 -4.99 28.80 11.74
C PRO A 468 -3.65 29.30 12.28
N GLN A 469 -3.53 29.39 13.61
CA GLN A 469 -2.31 29.83 14.28
C GLN A 469 -1.25 28.71 14.24
N ILE A 470 -0.52 28.64 13.14
CA ILE A 470 0.55 27.66 12.94
C ILE A 470 1.91 28.34 13.23
N PRO A 471 2.77 27.75 14.08
CA PRO A 471 4.10 28.29 14.33
C PRO A 471 4.93 28.44 13.04
N VAL A 472 5.65 29.56 12.91
CA VAL A 472 6.51 29.86 11.74
C VAL A 472 7.52 28.73 11.46
N SER A 473 8.04 28.09 12.52
CA SER A 473 8.92 26.93 12.41
C SER A 473 8.24 25.71 11.75
N ALA A 474 6.97 25.44 12.07
CA ALA A 474 6.20 24.35 11.47
C ALA A 474 5.88 24.63 10.00
N MET A 475 5.55 25.88 9.66
CA MET A 475 5.37 26.31 8.27
C MET A 475 6.66 26.18 7.45
N THR A 476 7.80 26.60 8.02
CA THR A 476 9.11 26.50 7.36
C THR A 476 9.50 25.04 7.07
N LEU A 477 9.25 24.14 8.01
CA LEU A 477 9.54 22.71 7.84
C LEU A 477 8.57 22.03 6.87
N SER A 478 7.30 22.45 6.86
CA SER A 478 6.30 21.98 5.88
C SER A 478 6.66 22.41 4.46
N GLU A 479 7.05 23.67 4.28
CA GLU A 479 7.54 24.19 3.00
C GLU A 479 8.80 23.46 2.53
N ALA A 480 9.74 23.15 3.44
CA ALA A 480 10.92 22.35 3.10
C ALA A 480 10.53 20.92 2.63
N CYS A 481 9.55 20.29 3.28
CA CYS A 481 9.00 19.00 2.87
C CYS A 481 8.46 19.04 1.44
N ILE A 482 7.62 20.05 1.16
CA ILE A 482 6.97 20.24 -0.14
C ILE A 482 8.02 20.51 -1.23
N ARG A 483 9.02 21.35 -0.96
CA ARG A 483 10.13 21.60 -1.91
C ARG A 483 10.92 20.34 -2.24
N CYS A 484 11.20 19.49 -1.25
CA CYS A 484 11.87 18.21 -1.49
C CYS A 484 11.02 17.27 -2.35
N ALA A 485 9.70 17.26 -2.16
CA ALA A 485 8.78 16.48 -2.98
C ALA A 485 8.69 17.00 -4.42
N ARG A 486 8.54 18.31 -4.62
CA ARG A 486 8.58 18.95 -5.96
C ARG A 486 9.89 18.65 -6.69
N HIS A 487 11.03 18.78 -5.99
CA HIS A 487 12.33 18.49 -6.56
C HIS A 487 12.45 17.01 -6.96
N SER A 488 11.99 16.08 -6.11
CA SER A 488 12.03 14.65 -6.42
C SER A 488 11.11 14.29 -7.59
N CYS A 489 9.89 14.81 -7.63
CA CYS A 489 8.99 14.61 -8.77
C CYS A 489 9.61 15.11 -10.07
N ARG A 490 10.18 16.33 -10.07
CA ARG A 490 10.84 16.89 -11.27
C ARG A 490 11.97 15.98 -11.76
N LEU A 491 12.91 15.63 -10.87
CA LEU A 491 14.04 14.76 -11.22
C LEU A 491 13.60 13.41 -11.79
N LEU A 492 12.53 12.81 -11.24
CA LEU A 492 11.99 11.54 -11.72
C LEU A 492 11.24 11.68 -13.05
N ILE A 493 10.53 12.79 -13.26
CA ILE A 493 9.88 13.12 -14.54
C ILE A 493 10.94 13.36 -15.62
N ASP A 494 12.01 14.10 -15.32
CA ASP A 494 13.13 14.31 -16.24
C ASP A 494 13.77 12.97 -16.63
N CYS A 495 14.00 12.09 -15.66
CA CYS A 495 14.47 10.72 -15.95
C CYS A 495 13.53 9.95 -16.87
N TRP A 496 12.22 10.18 -16.74
CA TRP A 496 11.22 9.53 -17.58
C TRP A 496 11.29 10.06 -19.02
N ILE A 497 11.38 11.38 -19.18
CA ILE A 497 11.50 12.08 -20.47
C ILE A 497 12.76 11.61 -21.22
N ASP A 498 13.88 11.52 -20.52
CA ASP A 498 15.18 11.13 -21.09
C ASP A 498 15.31 9.59 -21.28
N GLY A 499 14.30 8.82 -20.84
CA GLY A 499 14.30 7.36 -20.90
C GLY A 499 15.32 6.68 -19.99
N SER A 500 15.87 7.42 -19.02
CA SER A 500 16.81 6.92 -18.02
C SER A 500 16.12 6.33 -16.76
N PHE A 501 14.81 6.55 -16.62
CA PHE A 501 13.97 5.95 -15.59
C PHE A 501 13.92 4.43 -15.74
N ALA A 502 14.37 3.71 -14.71
CA ALA A 502 14.32 2.25 -14.69
C ALA A 502 12.94 1.77 -14.18
N THR A 503 12.14 1.14 -15.05
CA THR A 503 10.76 0.71 -14.76
C THR A 503 10.62 -0.10 -13.47
N PHE A 504 11.55 -1.01 -13.21
CA PHE A 504 11.49 -1.92 -12.05
C PHE A 504 12.35 -1.45 -10.88
N ASP A 505 12.86 -0.21 -10.90
CA ASP A 505 13.59 0.35 -9.78
C ASP A 505 12.65 0.70 -8.63
N TYR A 506 12.84 0.00 -7.52
CA TYR A 506 12.02 0.17 -6.33
C TYR A 506 12.14 1.59 -5.74
N PHE A 507 13.35 2.17 -5.70
CA PHE A 507 13.55 3.47 -5.05
C PHE A 507 12.91 4.59 -5.85
N TYR A 508 13.02 4.57 -7.18
CA TYR A 508 12.38 5.57 -8.03
C TYR A 508 10.86 5.52 -7.87
N THR A 509 10.29 4.31 -7.84
CA THR A 509 8.85 4.09 -7.63
C THR A 509 8.41 4.56 -6.24
N GLN A 510 9.19 4.25 -5.20
CA GLN A 510 8.94 4.69 -3.82
C GLN A 510 9.01 6.21 -3.68
N TYR A 511 10.06 6.85 -4.20
CA TYR A 511 10.25 8.30 -4.11
C TYR A 511 9.16 9.05 -4.87
N LEU A 512 8.71 8.52 -6.01
CA LEU A 512 7.56 9.07 -6.75
C LEU A 512 6.29 9.02 -5.90
N PHE A 513 5.98 7.89 -5.25
CA PHE A 513 4.82 7.76 -4.37
C PHE A 513 4.88 8.65 -3.12
N SER A 514 6.04 8.71 -2.46
CA SER A 514 6.30 9.57 -1.32
C SER A 514 6.07 11.05 -1.68
N SER A 515 6.62 11.48 -2.83
CA SER A 515 6.46 12.84 -3.34
C SER A 515 5.02 13.14 -3.74
N ALA A 516 4.34 12.21 -4.42
CA ALA A 516 2.93 12.33 -4.77
C ALA A 516 2.05 12.53 -3.52
N THR A 517 2.31 11.80 -2.43
CA THR A 517 1.57 11.95 -1.17
C THR A 517 1.77 13.34 -0.56
N VAL A 518 2.99 13.87 -0.58
CA VAL A 518 3.30 15.23 -0.09
C VAL A 518 2.64 16.31 -0.97
N LEU A 519 2.68 16.16 -2.29
CA LEU A 519 2.05 17.10 -3.22
C LEU A 519 0.52 17.07 -3.11
N ALA A 520 -0.08 15.91 -2.85
CA ALA A 520 -1.51 15.81 -2.54
C ALA A 520 -1.86 16.64 -1.29
N ILE A 521 -1.04 16.58 -0.23
CA ILE A 521 -1.22 17.42 0.96
C ILE A 521 -1.07 18.90 0.63
N SER A 522 -0.01 19.25 -0.11
CA SER A 522 0.27 20.64 -0.52
C SER A 522 -0.89 21.23 -1.33
N SER A 523 -1.53 20.41 -2.19
CA SER A 523 -2.69 20.83 -2.98
C SER A 523 -3.93 21.17 -2.16
N LEU A 524 -3.98 20.76 -0.88
CA LEU A 524 -5.09 21.07 0.03
C LEU A 524 -4.77 22.22 1.00
N ILE A 525 -3.52 22.66 1.09
CA ILE A 525 -3.11 23.78 1.94
C ILE A 525 -3.15 25.05 1.08
N ASP A 526 -3.87 26.08 1.52
CA ASP A 526 -4.00 27.35 0.79
C ASP A 526 -2.61 27.98 0.55
N GLY A 527 -2.15 27.98 -0.69
CA GLY A 527 -0.82 28.44 -1.08
C GLY A 527 -0.74 28.83 -2.56
N LYS A 528 0.23 29.68 -2.91
CA LYS A 528 0.38 30.23 -4.28
C LYS A 528 0.58 29.15 -5.36
N GLU A 529 1.17 28.02 -5.00
CA GLU A 529 1.54 26.93 -5.93
C GLU A 529 0.61 25.70 -5.83
N CYS A 530 -0.47 25.76 -5.05
CA CYS A 530 -1.41 24.65 -4.81
C CYS A 530 -1.93 23.99 -6.10
N ARG A 531 -2.22 24.79 -7.14
CA ARG A 531 -2.68 24.26 -8.45
C ARG A 531 -1.60 23.46 -9.17
N SER A 532 -0.35 23.97 -9.18
CA SER A 532 0.78 23.27 -9.80
C SER A 532 1.10 21.98 -9.05
N ASP A 533 0.98 21.97 -7.72
CA ASP A 533 1.17 20.76 -6.93
C ASP A 533 0.12 19.71 -7.23
N LYS A 534 -1.13 20.13 -7.43
CA LYS A 534 -2.22 19.24 -7.84
C LYS A 534 -1.92 18.57 -9.19
N GLU A 535 -1.50 19.36 -10.18
CA GLU A 535 -1.11 18.84 -11.50
C GLU A 535 0.05 17.85 -11.39
N GLN A 536 1.10 18.19 -10.63
CA GLN A 536 2.25 17.30 -10.41
C GLN A 536 1.85 16.01 -9.67
N PHE A 537 0.93 16.09 -8.71
CA PHE A 537 0.36 14.91 -8.05
C PHE A 537 -0.38 14.01 -9.06
N GLU A 538 -1.19 14.59 -9.94
CA GLU A 538 -1.91 13.86 -10.97
C GLU A 538 -0.97 13.20 -11.98
N SER A 539 0.09 13.89 -12.42
CA SER A 539 1.13 13.33 -13.28
C SER A 539 1.89 12.18 -12.59
N ALA A 540 2.30 12.35 -11.34
CA ALA A 540 2.98 11.30 -10.58
C ALA A 540 2.08 10.06 -10.40
N ALA A 541 0.78 10.27 -10.18
CA ALA A 541 -0.20 9.19 -10.10
C ALA A 541 -0.34 8.44 -11.43
N GLN A 542 -0.38 9.14 -12.56
CA GLN A 542 -0.42 8.52 -13.89
C GLN A 542 0.84 7.69 -14.16
N PHE A 543 2.02 8.19 -13.77
CA PHE A 543 3.27 7.46 -13.93
C PHE A 543 3.32 6.20 -13.07
N LEU A 544 2.83 6.24 -11.82
CA LEU A 544 2.68 5.04 -11.00
C LEU A 544 1.76 4.01 -11.66
N HIS A 545 0.64 4.44 -12.24
CA HIS A 545 -0.24 3.54 -13.00
C HIS A 545 0.46 2.94 -14.23
N GLN A 546 1.24 3.71 -14.98
CA GLN A 546 2.03 3.16 -16.09
C GLN A 546 3.07 2.14 -15.62
N LEU A 547 3.72 2.37 -14.48
CA LEU A 547 4.64 1.39 -13.88
C LEU A 547 3.91 0.11 -13.46
N LYS A 548 2.72 0.23 -12.89
CA LYS A 548 1.84 -0.91 -12.57
C LYS A 548 1.52 -1.72 -13.82
N GLU A 549 1.06 -1.08 -14.91
CA GLU A 549 0.74 -1.76 -16.17
C GLU A 549 1.96 -2.44 -16.80
N ASN A 550 3.16 -1.93 -16.52
CA ASN A 550 4.42 -2.56 -16.92
C ASN A 550 4.85 -3.74 -16.03
N GLY A 551 4.10 -4.07 -14.97
CA GLY A 551 4.35 -5.20 -14.07
C GLY A 551 5.18 -4.87 -12.82
N ASN A 552 5.31 -3.60 -12.43
CA ASN A 552 6.01 -3.21 -11.21
C ASN A 552 5.14 -3.47 -9.96
N PHE A 553 5.56 -4.42 -9.11
CA PHE A 553 4.81 -4.81 -7.91
C PHE A 553 4.66 -3.70 -6.86
N ALA A 554 5.66 -2.84 -6.69
CA ALA A 554 5.56 -1.73 -5.74
C ALA A 554 4.57 -0.68 -6.23
N ALA A 555 4.58 -0.38 -7.54
CA ALA A 555 3.63 0.54 -8.15
C ALA A 555 2.19 0.02 -8.03
N GLU A 556 1.97 -1.29 -8.18
CA GLU A 556 0.65 -1.91 -8.00
C GLU A 556 0.08 -1.70 -6.59
N GLU A 557 0.91 -1.82 -5.54
CA GLU A 557 0.53 -1.44 -4.17
C GLU A 557 0.23 0.06 -4.07
N PHE A 558 1.17 0.90 -4.53
CA PHE A 558 1.08 2.35 -4.35
C PHE A 558 -0.09 2.98 -5.10
N CYS A 559 -0.47 2.47 -6.28
CA CYS A 559 -1.67 2.90 -7.00
C CYS A 559 -2.93 2.78 -6.15
N ARG A 560 -3.08 1.68 -5.39
CA ARG A 560 -4.24 1.52 -4.48
C ARG A 560 -4.32 2.62 -3.43
N HIS A 561 -3.18 3.04 -2.89
CA HIS A 561 -3.11 4.16 -1.96
C HIS A 561 -3.44 5.48 -2.66
N VAL A 562 -2.83 5.76 -3.82
CA VAL A 562 -3.06 6.98 -4.61
C VAL A 562 -4.52 7.13 -5.01
N ASP A 563 -5.16 6.07 -5.51
CA ASP A 563 -6.56 6.09 -5.92
C ASP A 563 -7.47 6.39 -4.72
N ALA A 564 -7.16 5.82 -3.56
CA ALA A 564 -7.91 6.12 -2.34
C ALA A 564 -7.65 7.54 -1.80
N MET A 565 -6.44 8.09 -2.01
CA MET A 565 -6.14 9.49 -1.70
C MET A 565 -6.92 10.43 -2.60
N LYS A 566 -6.95 10.18 -3.92
CA LYS A 566 -7.75 10.95 -4.88
C LYS A 566 -9.22 10.96 -4.51
N LEU A 567 -9.78 9.79 -4.18
CA LEU A 567 -11.17 9.67 -3.74
C LEU A 567 -11.44 10.50 -2.48
N SER A 568 -10.57 10.43 -1.47
CA SER A 568 -10.73 11.18 -0.21
C SER A 568 -10.68 12.69 -0.45
N SER A 569 -9.72 13.16 -1.26
CA SER A 569 -9.59 14.59 -1.62
C SER A 569 -10.79 15.09 -2.44
N PHE A 570 -11.33 14.27 -3.35
CA PHE A 570 -12.51 14.61 -4.13
C PHE A 570 -13.75 14.78 -3.24
N LEU A 571 -13.98 13.85 -2.31
CA LEU A 571 -15.08 13.92 -1.34
C LEU A 571 -15.00 15.19 -0.49
N LEU A 572 -13.80 15.55 -0.02
CA LEU A 572 -13.57 16.77 0.74
C LEU A 572 -13.95 18.02 -0.06
N THR A 573 -13.51 18.14 -1.33
CA THR A 573 -13.83 19.32 -2.16
C THR A 573 -15.33 19.52 -2.36
N ASN A 574 -16.10 18.44 -2.55
CA ASN A 574 -17.56 18.50 -2.74
C ASN A 574 -18.33 18.86 -1.46
N LEU A 575 -17.78 18.55 -0.28
CA LEU A 575 -18.35 18.97 1.01
C LEU A 575 -18.10 20.46 1.29
N THR A 576 -16.99 21.02 0.79
CA THR A 576 -16.70 22.46 0.95
C THR A 576 -17.46 23.37 -0.02
N THR A 577 -17.84 22.89 -1.21
CA THR A 577 -18.58 23.66 -2.23
C THR A 577 -20.10 23.66 -2.03
N SER A 578 -20.64 22.86 -1.11
CA SER A 578 -22.08 22.71 -0.85
C SER A 578 -22.63 23.58 0.32
N ARG A 579 -21.85 24.54 0.85
CA ARG A 579 -22.37 25.56 1.78
C ARG A 579 -22.90 26.79 1.01
N PRO A 580 -24.13 27.27 1.25
CA PRO A 580 -24.77 28.26 0.38
C PRO A 580 -24.13 29.65 0.53
N TRP A 581 -23.50 30.12 -0.55
CA TRP A 581 -23.24 31.55 -0.72
C TRP A 581 -24.52 32.24 -1.15
N SER A 582 -25.28 32.77 -0.19
CA SER A 582 -26.31 33.76 -0.48
C SER A 582 -25.66 35.15 -0.64
N SER A 583 -26.13 35.83 -1.68
CA SER A 583 -25.97 37.25 -1.98
C SER A 583 -24.71 37.72 -2.73
N GLN A 584 -24.98 38.52 -3.77
CA GLN A 584 -24.09 39.32 -4.61
C GLN A 584 -23.37 38.61 -5.76
N LEU A 585 -24.06 38.51 -6.90
CA LEU A 585 -23.65 39.15 -8.18
C LEU A 585 -24.72 38.90 -9.26
N HIS A 586 -25.82 39.65 -9.18
CA HIS A 586 -26.49 40.07 -10.40
C HIS A 586 -25.63 41.13 -11.07
N LYS A 587 -25.00 40.78 -12.19
CA LYS A 587 -24.97 41.60 -13.42
C LYS A 587 -24.01 41.01 -14.45
N ASN A 588 -24.52 40.96 -15.67
CA ASN A 588 -23.80 40.86 -16.94
C ASN A 588 -23.26 39.48 -17.31
N TYR A 589 -24.05 38.71 -18.04
CA TYR A 589 -23.65 38.24 -19.37
C TYR A 589 -24.87 37.71 -20.14
N GLN A 590 -25.17 38.32 -21.28
CA GLN A 590 -26.16 37.83 -22.24
C GLN A 590 -25.51 36.78 -23.17
N PRO A 591 -26.22 35.72 -23.57
CA PRO A 591 -25.70 34.73 -24.51
C PRO A 591 -25.93 35.19 -25.95
N HIS A 592 -24.85 35.28 -26.74
CA HIS A 592 -24.95 35.38 -28.20
C HIS A 592 -24.97 33.98 -28.81
N THR A 593 -26.13 33.67 -29.37
CA THR A 593 -26.41 32.55 -30.27
C THR A 593 -25.71 32.75 -31.61
N HIS A 594 -24.94 31.75 -32.07
CA HIS A 594 -24.71 31.55 -33.49
C HIS A 594 -25.10 30.13 -33.88
N THR A 595 -26.25 30.07 -34.55
CA THR A 595 -26.78 28.95 -35.32
C THR A 595 -26.10 28.88 -36.68
N THR A 596 -25.64 27.69 -37.07
CA THR A 596 -25.62 27.26 -38.47
C THR A 596 -26.12 25.83 -38.55
N ASN A 597 -27.34 25.69 -39.09
CA ASN A 597 -27.95 24.44 -39.52
C ASN A 597 -27.27 23.92 -40.79
N LEU A 598 -27.13 22.60 -40.92
CA LEU A 598 -27.33 21.89 -42.19
C LEU A 598 -27.74 20.44 -41.91
N THR A 599 -28.81 20.04 -42.58
CA THR A 599 -29.59 18.80 -42.48
C THR A 599 -29.03 17.70 -43.39
N HIS A 600 -29.01 16.43 -42.94
CA HIS A 600 -29.38 15.25 -43.74
C HIS A 600 -29.53 13.98 -42.86
N THR A 601 -30.57 13.19 -43.14
CA THR A 601 -30.96 11.91 -42.54
C THR A 601 -30.41 10.70 -43.37
N PRO A 602 -30.73 9.42 -43.08
CA PRO A 602 -29.93 8.49 -42.27
C PRO A 602 -29.44 7.24 -43.04
N ASN A 603 -28.34 6.60 -42.60
CA ASN A 603 -28.16 5.14 -42.75
C ASN A 603 -27.00 4.60 -41.86
N PRO A 604 -26.98 3.28 -41.56
CA PRO A 604 -26.44 2.71 -40.33
C PRO A 604 -25.02 2.12 -40.47
N LEU A 605 -24.44 1.82 -39.30
CA LEU A 605 -23.22 1.02 -39.05
C LEU A 605 -21.89 1.68 -39.40
N THR A 606 -21.37 2.47 -38.45
CA THR A 606 -19.92 2.62 -38.24
C THR A 606 -19.62 2.72 -36.75
N ILE A 607 -18.82 1.78 -36.26
CA ILE A 607 -18.26 1.75 -34.90
C ILE A 607 -17.21 2.87 -34.80
N ILE A 608 -17.37 3.78 -33.84
CA ILE A 608 -16.37 4.80 -33.47
C ILE A 608 -15.74 4.36 -32.12
N PRO A 609 -14.41 4.42 -31.95
CA PRO A 609 -13.76 4.09 -30.68
C PRO A 609 -14.11 5.14 -29.62
N LEU A 610 -14.62 4.71 -28.48
CA LEU A 610 -14.88 5.57 -27.32
C LEU A 610 -13.55 6.02 -26.67
N THR A 611 -13.34 7.32 -26.60
CA THR A 611 -12.23 7.99 -25.91
C THR A 611 -12.51 8.16 -24.41
N ILE A 612 -11.44 8.24 -23.61
CA ILE A 612 -11.40 8.29 -22.14
C ILE A 612 -11.75 9.71 -21.62
N ASP A 613 -12.93 10.23 -21.96
CA ASP A 613 -13.35 11.59 -21.54
C ASP A 613 -14.74 11.66 -20.90
N ASN A 614 -15.33 10.54 -20.45
CA ASN A 614 -16.67 10.53 -19.86
C ASN A 614 -16.80 9.94 -18.44
N MET A 615 -15.72 9.78 -17.66
CA MET A 615 -15.84 9.39 -16.24
C MET A 615 -16.05 10.56 -15.26
N SER A 616 -16.35 11.77 -15.74
CA SER A 616 -16.60 12.95 -14.90
C SER A 616 -18.08 13.26 -14.63
N SER A 617 -18.99 12.29 -14.76
CA SER A 617 -20.42 12.52 -14.49
C SER A 617 -21.08 11.41 -13.66
N LEU A 618 -20.59 11.18 -12.44
CA LEU A 618 -21.46 10.67 -11.39
C LEU A 618 -22.05 11.87 -10.66
N SER A 619 -23.29 12.18 -11.04
CA SER A 619 -24.15 13.18 -10.41
C SER A 619 -24.07 13.09 -8.88
N THR A 620 -23.76 14.21 -8.23
CA THR A 620 -23.82 14.39 -6.76
C THR A 620 -25.27 14.51 -6.25
N ALA A 621 -26.27 14.35 -7.11
CA ALA A 621 -27.66 14.29 -6.68
C ALA A 621 -28.00 12.86 -6.21
N TYR A 622 -28.64 12.76 -5.04
CA TYR A 622 -29.22 11.50 -4.59
C TYR A 622 -30.21 11.01 -5.67
N PRO A 623 -30.14 9.73 -6.10
CA PRO A 623 -30.84 9.25 -7.29
C PRO A 623 -32.32 9.60 -7.29
N THR A 624 -32.83 9.97 -8.45
CA THR A 624 -34.25 10.26 -8.65
C THR A 624 -35.05 8.96 -8.66
N ASP A 625 -36.37 9.07 -8.47
CA ASP A 625 -37.24 7.91 -8.46
C ASP A 625 -37.28 7.21 -9.84
N GLY A 626 -36.97 5.91 -9.86
CA GLY A 626 -36.86 5.09 -11.06
C GLY A 626 -35.48 5.10 -11.72
N GLU A 627 -34.50 5.77 -11.13
CA GLU A 627 -33.14 5.87 -11.67
C GLU A 627 -32.30 4.63 -11.32
N VAL A 628 -31.57 4.12 -12.31
CA VAL A 628 -30.49 3.14 -12.10
C VAL A 628 -29.16 3.87 -12.25
N ILE A 629 -28.37 3.89 -11.17
CA ILE A 629 -27.05 4.52 -11.17
C ILE A 629 -25.93 3.50 -11.17
N ASP A 630 -24.87 3.79 -11.91
CA ASP A 630 -23.65 3.01 -11.91
C ASP A 630 -22.77 3.39 -10.72
N ILE A 631 -22.68 2.51 -9.72
CA ILE A 631 -21.84 2.72 -8.54
C ILE A 631 -20.46 2.04 -8.69
N GLY A 632 -20.09 1.69 -9.91
CA GLY A 632 -18.87 0.98 -10.28
C GLY A 632 -19.11 -0.37 -10.95
N GLY A 633 -20.36 -0.70 -11.30
CA GLY A 633 -20.74 -1.89 -12.05
C GLY A 633 -20.15 -1.95 -13.45
N SER A 634 -20.04 -0.81 -14.17
CA SER A 634 -19.38 -0.76 -15.50
C SER A 634 -17.90 -1.10 -15.45
N SER A 635 -17.27 -0.94 -14.29
CA SER A 635 -15.85 -1.18 -14.05
C SER A 635 -15.58 -2.57 -13.49
N ILE A 636 -16.62 -3.39 -13.24
CA ILE A 636 -16.46 -4.77 -12.78
C ILE A 636 -15.95 -5.59 -13.95
N ASN A 637 -14.68 -5.97 -13.87
CA ASN A 637 -14.08 -6.83 -14.85
C ASN A 637 -14.54 -8.28 -14.63
N LEU A 638 -15.36 -8.79 -15.55
CA LEU A 638 -15.81 -10.19 -15.55
C LEU A 638 -14.74 -11.17 -16.10
N THR A 639 -13.53 -10.70 -16.48
CA THR A 639 -12.42 -11.55 -16.97
C THR A 639 -11.85 -12.53 -15.94
N PHE A 640 -12.34 -12.56 -14.70
CA PHE A 640 -11.99 -13.65 -13.79
C PHE A 640 -12.51 -15.01 -14.30
N ILE A 641 -13.42 -15.03 -15.28
CA ILE A 641 -13.77 -16.23 -16.07
C ILE A 641 -12.52 -16.80 -16.75
N ASP A 642 -11.64 -15.94 -17.29
CA ASP A 642 -10.42 -16.35 -18.01
C ASP A 642 -9.40 -17.03 -17.09
N ASP A 643 -9.44 -16.74 -15.79
CA ASP A 643 -8.60 -17.39 -14.78
C ASP A 643 -9.23 -18.67 -14.20
N GLN A 644 -10.55 -18.74 -14.12
CA GLN A 644 -11.29 -19.84 -13.49
C GLN A 644 -11.58 -20.98 -14.46
N LEU A 645 -11.99 -20.65 -15.68
CA LEU A 645 -12.39 -21.58 -16.71
C LEU A 645 -11.27 -22.57 -17.10
N PRO A 646 -10.01 -22.16 -17.35
CA PRO A 646 -8.93 -23.12 -17.63
C PRO A 646 -8.62 -24.01 -16.41
N LYS A 647 -8.72 -23.49 -15.18
CA LYS A 647 -8.55 -24.32 -13.97
C LYS A 647 -9.66 -25.35 -13.84
N ALA A 648 -10.90 -25.00 -14.19
CA ALA A 648 -12.02 -25.92 -14.20
C ALA A 648 -11.82 -27.04 -15.23
N PHE A 649 -11.42 -26.71 -16.46
CA PHE A 649 -11.10 -27.71 -17.49
C PHE A 649 -9.94 -28.64 -17.10
N LEU A 650 -8.99 -28.15 -16.29
CA LEU A 650 -7.90 -28.97 -15.72
C LEU A 650 -8.30 -29.76 -14.46
N GLY A 651 -9.57 -29.75 -14.05
CA GLY A 651 -10.06 -30.44 -12.85
C GLY A 651 -9.59 -29.82 -11.53
N LYS A 652 -9.08 -28.58 -11.56
CA LYS A 652 -8.59 -27.82 -10.40
C LYS A 652 -9.59 -26.79 -9.87
N GLY A 653 -10.82 -26.80 -10.39
CA GLY A 653 -11.88 -25.88 -10.01
C GLY A 653 -13.24 -26.35 -10.52
N ASP A 654 -14.29 -25.59 -10.16
CA ASP A 654 -15.64 -25.76 -10.69
C ASP A 654 -15.83 -24.82 -11.89
N PHE A 655 -16.80 -25.10 -12.75
CA PHE A 655 -17.17 -24.14 -13.79
C PHE A 655 -17.68 -22.83 -13.17
N PRO A 656 -17.23 -21.67 -13.71
CA PRO A 656 -17.52 -20.37 -13.13
C PRO A 656 -19.01 -20.07 -13.24
N LYS A 657 -19.69 -19.87 -12.11
CA LYS A 657 -21.13 -19.54 -12.05
C LYS A 657 -21.42 -18.20 -12.70
N GLU A 658 -20.43 -17.34 -12.81
CA GLU A 658 -20.55 -15.95 -13.22
C GLU A 658 -20.84 -15.78 -14.71
N VAL A 659 -20.56 -16.80 -15.53
CA VAL A 659 -21.02 -16.86 -16.93
C VAL A 659 -22.55 -16.79 -17.02
N ALA A 660 -23.27 -17.20 -15.97
CA ALA A 660 -24.72 -17.03 -15.91
C ALA A 660 -25.15 -15.56 -15.94
N TYR A 661 -24.35 -14.64 -15.40
CA TYR A 661 -24.66 -13.20 -15.39
C TYR A 661 -24.46 -12.52 -16.75
N THR A 662 -23.63 -13.08 -17.62
CA THR A 662 -23.39 -12.52 -18.97
C THR A 662 -24.33 -13.11 -20.02
N ALA A 663 -24.69 -14.40 -19.90
CA ALA A 663 -25.45 -15.10 -20.94
C ALA A 663 -26.83 -15.63 -20.50
N GLY A 664 -27.08 -15.85 -19.21
CA GLY A 664 -28.20 -16.70 -18.74
C GLY A 664 -29.25 -16.04 -17.83
N MET A 665 -29.11 -14.76 -17.50
CA MET A 665 -29.90 -14.13 -16.44
C MET A 665 -31.41 -14.05 -16.76
N ASP A 666 -31.78 -13.87 -18.04
CA ASP A 666 -33.16 -13.89 -18.52
C ASP A 666 -33.85 -15.24 -18.27
N LYS A 667 -33.11 -16.35 -18.44
CA LYS A 667 -33.60 -17.71 -18.17
C LYS A 667 -33.63 -18.00 -16.68
N TRP A 668 -32.63 -17.54 -15.93
CA TRP A 668 -32.62 -17.70 -14.47
C TRP A 668 -33.84 -17.02 -13.83
N ASN A 669 -34.23 -15.82 -14.28
CA ASN A 669 -35.40 -15.13 -13.76
C ASN A 669 -36.69 -15.97 -13.90
N LYS A 670 -36.87 -16.66 -15.03
CA LYS A 670 -38.01 -17.55 -15.26
C LYS A 670 -38.02 -18.77 -14.33
N ILE A 671 -36.83 -19.29 -13.99
CA ILE A 671 -36.65 -20.38 -13.03
C ILE A 671 -36.98 -19.88 -11.62
N ALA A 672 -36.38 -18.76 -11.22
CA ALA A 672 -36.52 -18.20 -9.88
C ALA A 672 -37.98 -17.93 -9.54
N ASP A 673 -38.76 -17.39 -10.48
CA ASP A 673 -40.19 -17.09 -10.32
C ASP A 673 -41.06 -18.31 -10.00
N LYS A 674 -40.66 -19.51 -10.46
CA LYS A 674 -41.44 -20.75 -10.32
C LYS A 674 -40.86 -21.74 -9.32
N SER A 675 -39.70 -21.43 -8.74
CA SER A 675 -39.02 -22.33 -7.82
C SER A 675 -39.76 -22.46 -6.49
N TYR A 676 -39.73 -23.66 -5.90
CA TYR A 676 -40.28 -23.89 -4.56
C TYR A 676 -39.63 -22.98 -3.52
N GLN A 677 -38.33 -22.70 -3.67
CA GLN A 677 -37.59 -21.81 -2.78
C GLN A 677 -38.21 -20.41 -2.76
N THR A 678 -38.66 -19.92 -3.91
CA THR A 678 -39.34 -18.64 -4.01
C THR A 678 -40.75 -18.68 -3.41
N SER A 679 -41.55 -19.71 -3.69
CA SER A 679 -42.90 -19.80 -3.11
C SER A 679 -42.87 -19.97 -1.59
N ASP A 680 -41.97 -20.80 -1.09
CA ASP A 680 -41.85 -21.14 0.32
C ASP A 680 -41.34 -19.94 1.12
N GLU A 681 -40.28 -19.28 0.66
CA GLU A 681 -39.77 -18.08 1.30
C GLU A 681 -40.80 -16.93 1.27
N MET A 682 -41.53 -16.79 0.16
CA MET A 682 -42.63 -15.82 0.04
C MET A 682 -43.75 -16.09 1.05
N SER A 683 -44.06 -17.35 1.36
CA SER A 683 -45.07 -17.68 2.38
C SER A 683 -44.65 -17.20 3.78
N ILE A 684 -43.36 -17.34 4.11
CA ILE A 684 -42.80 -16.88 5.38
C ILE A 684 -42.81 -15.35 5.44
N ILE A 685 -42.39 -14.68 4.35
CA ILE A 685 -42.38 -13.21 4.26
C ILE A 685 -43.80 -12.66 4.48
N LYS A 686 -44.80 -13.21 3.80
CA LYS A 686 -46.19 -12.77 3.95
C LYS A 686 -46.71 -12.93 5.39
N ALA A 687 -46.28 -13.97 6.09
CA ALA A 687 -46.66 -14.22 7.48
C ALA A 687 -45.95 -13.29 8.48
N THR A 688 -44.75 -12.80 8.17
CA THR A 688 -43.85 -12.15 9.14
C THR A 688 -43.58 -10.66 8.85
N ALA A 689 -43.79 -10.19 7.62
CA ALA A 689 -43.48 -8.81 7.21
C ALA A 689 -44.11 -7.75 8.13
N LYS A 690 -45.36 -7.96 8.56
CA LYS A 690 -46.05 -7.11 9.55
C LYS A 690 -45.22 -6.87 10.80
N GLN A 691 -44.77 -7.93 11.45
CA GLN A 691 -43.99 -7.85 12.69
C GLN A 691 -42.61 -7.24 12.45
N VAL A 692 -41.96 -7.57 11.32
CA VAL A 692 -40.65 -7.01 10.97
C VAL A 692 -40.74 -5.50 10.81
N VAL A 693 -41.68 -5.02 9.98
CA VAL A 693 -41.83 -3.58 9.71
C VAL A 693 -42.29 -2.80 10.94
N GLN A 694 -43.05 -3.41 11.87
CA GLN A 694 -43.42 -2.76 13.13
C GLN A 694 -42.19 -2.26 13.92
N GLN A 695 -41.09 -3.00 13.88
CA GLN A 695 -39.85 -2.69 14.60
C GLN A 695 -38.96 -1.66 13.88
N LEU A 696 -39.24 -1.37 12.60
CA LEU A 696 -38.43 -0.47 11.77
C LEU A 696 -38.94 0.98 11.82
N LYS A 697 -38.03 1.93 11.64
CA LYS A 697 -38.36 3.37 11.66
C LYS A 697 -38.96 3.84 10.33
N SER A 698 -39.75 4.90 10.36
CA SER A 698 -40.14 5.62 9.13
C SER A 698 -38.89 6.20 8.45
N GLY A 699 -38.84 6.16 7.13
CA GLY A 699 -37.68 6.56 6.33
C GLY A 699 -36.59 5.48 6.24
N THR A 700 -36.93 4.20 6.44
CA THR A 700 -36.00 3.07 6.29
C THR A 700 -35.74 2.77 4.81
N HIS A 701 -34.49 2.48 4.48
CA HIS A 701 -34.08 2.01 3.16
C HIS A 701 -34.11 0.48 3.11
N ILE A 702 -34.94 -0.07 2.25
CA ILE A 702 -35.02 -1.51 1.99
C ILE A 702 -33.99 -1.81 0.89
N ILE A 703 -32.89 -2.46 1.25
CA ILE A 703 -31.76 -2.74 0.37
C ILE A 703 -31.79 -4.21 -0.04
N ASP A 704 -32.15 -4.47 -1.30
CA ASP A 704 -32.29 -5.81 -1.87
C ASP A 704 -31.00 -6.25 -2.57
N LEU A 705 -30.29 -7.20 -1.95
CA LEU A 705 -28.96 -7.66 -2.36
C LEU A 705 -29.08 -8.81 -3.37
N GLY A 706 -28.71 -8.53 -4.62
CA GLY A 706 -28.92 -9.48 -5.72
C GLY A 706 -30.40 -9.55 -6.10
N ALA A 707 -31.03 -8.39 -6.24
CA ALA A 707 -32.46 -8.24 -6.45
C ALA A 707 -32.99 -8.99 -7.68
N ALA A 708 -32.17 -9.11 -8.74
CA ALA A 708 -32.55 -9.67 -10.03
C ALA A 708 -33.92 -9.09 -10.48
N ASN A 709 -34.91 -9.95 -10.75
CA ASN A 709 -36.31 -9.56 -11.00
C ASN A 709 -37.25 -10.09 -9.88
N SER A 710 -36.74 -10.19 -8.65
CA SER A 710 -37.41 -10.81 -7.51
C SER A 710 -38.55 -9.96 -6.94
N LYS A 711 -39.71 -10.55 -6.71
CA LYS A 711 -40.86 -9.89 -6.05
C LYS A 711 -40.87 -10.00 -4.53
N LYS A 712 -39.83 -10.58 -3.93
CA LYS A 712 -39.82 -10.92 -2.50
C LYS A 712 -39.77 -9.70 -1.56
N PHE A 713 -39.36 -8.53 -2.07
CA PHE A 713 -39.37 -7.28 -1.31
C PHE A 713 -40.79 -6.68 -1.16
N GLU A 714 -41.71 -6.98 -2.09
CA GLU A 714 -43.02 -6.33 -2.21
C GLU A 714 -43.84 -6.36 -0.91
N PRO A 715 -43.92 -7.49 -0.16
CA PRO A 715 -44.70 -7.51 1.08
C PRO A 715 -44.16 -6.58 2.17
N TYR A 716 -42.84 -6.36 2.23
CA TYR A 716 -42.26 -5.39 3.17
C TYR A 716 -42.69 -3.97 2.81
N VAL A 717 -42.63 -3.59 1.53
CA VAL A 717 -43.06 -2.27 1.05
C VAL A 717 -44.55 -2.04 1.32
N HIS A 718 -45.40 -3.01 1.00
CA HIS A 718 -46.83 -2.95 1.31
C HIS A 718 -47.10 -2.71 2.80
N GLU A 719 -46.32 -3.34 3.67
CA GLU A 719 -46.49 -3.19 5.10
C GLU A 719 -46.00 -1.83 5.63
N PHE A 720 -44.91 -1.28 5.06
CA PHE A 720 -44.51 0.11 5.35
C PHE A 720 -45.65 1.08 5.02
N ILE A 721 -46.26 0.93 3.84
CA ILE A 721 -47.42 1.72 3.41
C ILE A 721 -48.62 1.51 4.36
N ALA A 722 -48.96 0.27 4.69
CA ALA A 722 -50.10 -0.07 5.54
C ALA A 722 -49.96 0.47 6.97
N GLN A 723 -48.73 0.57 7.49
CA GLN A 723 -48.42 1.15 8.80
C GLN A 723 -48.22 2.67 8.77
N GLY A 724 -48.37 3.32 7.61
CA GLY A 724 -48.15 4.77 7.46
C GLY A 724 -46.69 5.19 7.63
N LYS A 725 -45.73 4.29 7.37
CA LYS A 725 -44.29 4.55 7.45
C LYS A 725 -43.72 4.80 6.06
N GLU A 726 -42.90 5.83 5.92
CA GLU A 726 -42.15 6.07 4.68
C GLU A 726 -41.03 5.03 4.52
N CYS A 727 -40.73 4.64 3.29
CA CYS A 727 -39.57 3.82 2.96
C CYS A 727 -39.01 4.17 1.58
N VAL A 728 -37.76 3.77 1.34
CA VAL A 728 -37.11 3.83 0.03
C VAL A 728 -36.71 2.42 -0.37
N TYR A 729 -37.11 1.97 -1.55
CA TYR A 729 -36.67 0.68 -2.09
C TYR A 729 -35.41 0.86 -2.92
N VAL A 730 -34.39 0.07 -2.62
CA VAL A 730 -33.09 0.10 -3.30
C VAL A 730 -32.72 -1.30 -3.74
N ALA A 731 -32.63 -1.53 -5.05
CA ALA A 731 -32.15 -2.78 -5.62
C ALA A 731 -30.66 -2.67 -5.97
N LEU A 732 -29.85 -3.63 -5.54
CA LEU A 732 -28.41 -3.71 -5.84
C LEU A 732 -28.12 -5.00 -6.62
N ASP A 733 -27.56 -4.86 -7.82
CA ASP A 733 -27.27 -6.02 -8.68
C ASP A 733 -26.06 -5.79 -9.60
N LEU A 734 -25.42 -6.89 -10.02
CA LEU A 734 -24.33 -6.89 -11.01
C LEU A 734 -24.87 -6.74 -12.44
N SER A 735 -26.11 -7.16 -12.71
CA SER A 735 -26.73 -7.11 -14.03
C SER A 735 -27.49 -5.80 -14.25
N HIS A 736 -26.87 -4.86 -14.98
CA HIS A 736 -27.52 -3.59 -15.35
C HIS A 736 -28.87 -3.79 -16.05
N ALA A 737 -28.92 -4.71 -17.02
CA ALA A 737 -30.14 -4.97 -17.79
C ALA A 737 -31.29 -5.48 -16.91
N SER A 738 -31.01 -6.42 -16.01
CA SER A 738 -32.02 -6.93 -15.07
C SER A 738 -32.50 -5.85 -14.11
N LEU A 739 -31.56 -5.02 -13.63
CA LEU A 739 -31.84 -3.96 -12.68
C LEU A 739 -32.74 -2.86 -13.26
N VAL A 740 -32.51 -2.45 -14.51
CA VAL A 740 -33.36 -1.49 -15.23
C VAL A 740 -34.79 -1.99 -15.36
N GLU A 741 -34.98 -3.24 -15.77
CA GLU A 741 -36.30 -3.85 -15.90
C GLU A 741 -37.01 -3.96 -14.53
N HIS A 742 -36.25 -4.36 -13.50
CA HIS A 742 -36.78 -4.54 -12.15
C HIS A 742 -37.24 -3.22 -11.51
N ILE A 743 -36.44 -2.16 -11.61
CA ILE A 743 -36.80 -0.85 -11.06
C ILE A 743 -38.01 -0.24 -11.77
N ALA A 744 -38.13 -0.43 -13.09
CA ALA A 744 -39.33 0.00 -13.82
C ALA A 744 -40.60 -0.68 -13.30
N LYS A 745 -40.54 -2.00 -13.02
CA LYS A 745 -41.66 -2.76 -12.44
C LYS A 745 -41.96 -2.37 -11.01
N ALA A 746 -40.93 -2.20 -10.18
CA ALA A 746 -41.08 -1.78 -8.78
C ALA A 746 -41.77 -0.42 -8.68
N LYS A 747 -41.33 0.55 -9.49
CA LYS A 747 -41.95 1.89 -9.58
C LYS A 747 -43.40 1.85 -10.05
N ALA A 748 -43.71 1.03 -11.06
CA ALA A 748 -45.08 0.86 -11.54
C ALA A 748 -46.00 0.23 -10.46
N THR A 749 -45.45 -0.67 -9.64
CA THR A 749 -46.18 -1.35 -8.56
C THR A 749 -46.38 -0.43 -7.35
N PHE A 750 -45.39 0.42 -7.05
CA PHE A 750 -45.40 1.33 -5.89
C PHE A 750 -45.16 2.79 -6.30
N PRO A 751 -46.11 3.45 -6.97
CA PRO A 751 -45.91 4.82 -7.48
C PRO A 751 -45.69 5.89 -6.40
N GLY A 752 -45.99 5.59 -5.13
CA GLY A 752 -45.74 6.46 -3.98
C GLY A 752 -44.45 6.15 -3.21
N VAL A 753 -43.67 5.15 -3.65
CA VAL A 753 -42.43 4.72 -3.00
C VAL A 753 -41.26 4.97 -3.94
N LYS A 754 -40.24 5.65 -3.43
CA LYS A 754 -39.03 5.91 -4.20
C LYS A 754 -38.28 4.61 -4.46
N CYS A 755 -38.10 4.26 -5.73
CA CYS A 755 -37.40 3.05 -6.17
C CYS A 755 -36.10 3.42 -6.88
N ILE A 756 -34.96 2.87 -6.44
CA ILE A 756 -33.63 3.20 -6.94
C ILE A 756 -32.86 1.92 -7.28
N GLY A 757 -32.20 1.89 -8.44
CA GLY A 757 -31.27 0.83 -8.79
C GLY A 757 -29.82 1.25 -8.59
N LEU A 758 -29.02 0.38 -7.97
CA LEU A 758 -27.58 0.51 -7.85
C LEU A 758 -26.91 -0.61 -8.67
N TRP A 759 -26.21 -0.24 -9.74
CA TRP A 759 -25.45 -1.18 -10.56
C TRP A 759 -24.02 -1.29 -10.03
N GLY A 760 -23.69 -2.42 -9.39
CA GLY A 760 -22.40 -2.66 -8.79
C GLY A 760 -22.36 -3.85 -7.83
N SER A 761 -21.18 -4.08 -7.23
CA SER A 761 -20.96 -5.15 -6.26
C SER A 761 -21.49 -4.79 -4.86
N PHE A 762 -21.56 -5.77 -3.96
CA PHE A 762 -21.94 -5.55 -2.58
C PHE A 762 -21.06 -4.51 -1.88
N GLU A 763 -19.74 -4.60 -2.08
CA GLU A 763 -18.74 -3.69 -1.49
C GLU A 763 -18.87 -2.27 -2.04
N GLN A 764 -19.25 -2.13 -3.31
CA GLN A 764 -19.56 -0.83 -3.90
C GLN A 764 -20.85 -0.25 -3.31
N GLY A 765 -21.87 -1.10 -3.11
CA GLY A 765 -23.11 -0.73 -2.43
C GLY A 765 -22.87 -0.23 -1.01
N ASP A 766 -22.03 -0.90 -0.22
CA ASP A 766 -21.68 -0.45 1.12
C ASP A 766 -21.00 0.93 1.11
N LYS A 767 -20.05 1.16 0.20
CA LYS A 767 -19.44 2.49 0.01
C LYS A 767 -20.48 3.56 -0.30
N TYR A 768 -21.44 3.24 -1.17
CA TYR A 768 -22.55 4.14 -1.51
C TYR A 768 -23.42 4.47 -0.28
N PHE A 769 -23.77 3.48 0.55
CA PHE A 769 -24.58 3.72 1.75
C PHE A 769 -23.81 4.45 2.86
N ASN A 770 -22.51 4.22 2.99
CA ASN A 770 -21.67 4.99 3.92
C ASN A 770 -21.57 6.48 3.55
N GLN A 771 -21.69 6.80 2.26
CA GLN A 771 -21.73 8.18 1.75
C GLN A 771 -23.12 8.81 1.91
N THR A 772 -24.19 8.07 1.63
CA THR A 772 -25.57 8.59 1.66
C THR A 772 -26.21 8.59 3.05
N ARG A 773 -25.64 7.87 4.01
CA ARG A 773 -26.06 7.80 5.44
C ARG A 773 -27.58 7.67 5.62
N PRO A 774 -28.20 6.60 5.10
CA PRO A 774 -29.63 6.37 5.30
C PRO A 774 -30.00 6.25 6.78
N THR A 775 -31.21 6.67 7.13
CA THR A 775 -31.72 6.76 8.51
C THR A 775 -31.72 5.42 9.25
N ALA A 776 -32.07 4.36 8.53
CA ALA A 776 -32.03 2.97 8.96
C ALA A 776 -32.08 2.09 7.71
N ARG A 777 -31.48 0.90 7.76
CA ARG A 777 -31.43 -0.03 6.62
C ARG A 777 -32.05 -1.37 6.98
N LEU A 778 -32.89 -1.86 6.08
CA LEU A 778 -33.36 -3.24 6.05
C LEU A 778 -32.68 -3.94 4.87
N PHE A 779 -31.61 -4.67 5.14
CA PHE A 779 -30.95 -5.49 4.13
C PHE A 779 -31.74 -6.77 3.88
N LEU A 780 -31.92 -7.13 2.61
CA LEU A 780 -32.57 -8.37 2.19
C LEU A 780 -31.52 -9.21 1.44
N SER A 781 -31.17 -10.39 1.98
CA SER A 781 -30.39 -11.42 1.28
C SER A 781 -31.25 -12.67 1.19
N LEU A 782 -32.08 -12.70 0.15
CA LEU A 782 -33.15 -13.68 -0.02
C LEU A 782 -32.73 -14.81 -0.95
N GLY A 783 -33.50 -15.89 -1.00
CA GLY A 783 -33.26 -16.99 -1.93
C GLY A 783 -32.05 -17.87 -1.58
N SER A 784 -31.71 -17.98 -0.29
CA SER A 784 -30.63 -18.86 0.18
C SER A 784 -29.26 -18.48 -0.36
N ILE A 785 -28.96 -17.19 -0.48
CA ILE A 785 -27.67 -16.70 -0.99
C ILE A 785 -26.66 -16.53 0.15
N PHE A 786 -27.08 -16.02 1.31
CA PHE A 786 -26.17 -15.54 2.36
C PHE A 786 -25.26 -16.62 2.98
N TYR A 787 -25.81 -17.78 3.35
CA TYR A 787 -25.00 -18.88 3.92
C TYR A 787 -24.61 -19.94 2.90
N ASN A 788 -24.74 -19.64 1.61
CA ASN A 788 -24.44 -20.55 0.51
C ASN A 788 -22.94 -20.65 0.22
N ALA A 789 -22.18 -21.18 1.17
CA ALA A 789 -20.75 -21.38 1.09
C ALA A 789 -20.30 -22.42 2.15
N PRO A 790 -19.06 -22.92 2.11
CA PRO A 790 -18.45 -23.66 3.23
C PRO A 790 -18.47 -22.86 4.55
N ASP A 791 -18.36 -23.55 5.69
CA ASP A 791 -18.53 -22.96 7.04
C ASP A 791 -17.62 -21.77 7.31
N SER A 792 -16.34 -21.85 6.93
CA SER A 792 -15.39 -20.75 7.09
C SER A 792 -15.86 -19.50 6.33
N MET A 793 -16.19 -19.65 5.05
CA MET A 793 -16.65 -18.55 4.20
C MET A 793 -18.00 -17.97 4.64
N ALA A 794 -18.91 -18.82 5.13
CA ALA A 794 -20.19 -18.39 5.67
C ALA A 794 -19.98 -17.54 6.95
N LYS A 795 -19.06 -17.96 7.82
CA LYS A 795 -18.66 -17.19 9.00
C LYS A 795 -17.99 -15.87 8.62
N ASP A 796 -17.07 -15.88 7.66
CA ASP A 796 -16.39 -14.68 7.17
C ASP A 796 -17.39 -13.65 6.64
N ARG A 797 -18.43 -14.11 5.92
CA ARG A 797 -19.52 -13.25 5.47
C ARG A 797 -20.32 -12.65 6.64
N CYS A 798 -20.55 -13.40 7.72
CA CYS A 798 -21.15 -12.83 8.93
C CYS A 798 -20.26 -11.76 9.57
N VAL A 799 -18.94 -11.96 9.61
CA VAL A 799 -17.98 -10.98 10.14
C VAL A 799 -17.99 -9.71 9.28
N GLU A 800 -17.95 -9.86 7.97
CA GLU A 800 -18.02 -8.77 7.00
C GLU A 800 -19.33 -7.98 7.19
N PHE A 801 -20.48 -8.65 7.18
CA PHE A 801 -21.77 -8.00 7.31
C PHE A 801 -21.97 -7.32 8.68
N LYS A 802 -21.37 -7.85 9.74
CA LYS A 802 -21.34 -7.18 11.04
C LYS A 802 -20.64 -5.82 10.96
N GLY A 803 -19.58 -5.69 10.16
CA GLY A 803 -18.89 -4.41 9.94
C GLY A 803 -19.75 -3.37 9.20
N HIS A 804 -20.73 -3.83 8.41
CA HIS A 804 -21.61 -2.98 7.61
C HIS A 804 -22.88 -2.54 8.36
N MET A 805 -23.28 -3.26 9.41
CA MET A 805 -24.51 -2.99 10.15
C MET A 805 -24.28 -2.10 11.37
N THR A 806 -25.18 -1.14 11.57
CA THR A 806 -25.35 -0.42 12.84
C THR A 806 -26.42 -1.08 13.71
N SER A 807 -26.59 -0.63 14.95
CA SER A 807 -27.60 -1.16 15.88
C SER A 807 -29.05 -0.94 15.41
N VAL A 808 -29.29 0.03 14.52
CA VAL A 808 -30.62 0.33 13.96
C VAL A 808 -30.91 -0.44 12.67
N ASP A 809 -29.92 -1.11 12.10
CA ASP A 809 -30.08 -1.87 10.85
C ASP A 809 -30.56 -3.29 11.14
N ARG A 810 -31.26 -3.88 10.17
CA ARG A 810 -31.69 -5.27 10.20
C ARG A 810 -31.29 -5.96 8.91
N LEU A 811 -30.88 -7.22 9.01
CA LEU A 811 -30.63 -8.08 7.87
C LEU A 811 -31.63 -9.24 7.90
N ILE A 812 -32.38 -9.39 6.81
CA ILE A 812 -33.23 -10.54 6.56
C ILE A 812 -32.49 -11.53 5.67
N VAL A 813 -32.36 -12.76 6.15
CA VAL A 813 -31.76 -13.86 5.40
C VAL A 813 -32.78 -14.96 5.19
N GLY A 814 -33.07 -15.31 3.94
CA GLY A 814 -33.68 -16.59 3.61
C GLY A 814 -32.61 -17.64 3.45
N GLN A 815 -32.79 -18.82 4.05
CA GLN A 815 -31.85 -19.93 3.90
C GLN A 815 -32.59 -21.25 3.80
N ASP A 816 -32.21 -22.01 2.78
CA ASP A 816 -32.77 -23.32 2.53
C ASP A 816 -32.10 -24.38 3.39
N GLY A 817 -32.93 -25.29 3.90
CA GLY A 817 -32.54 -26.29 4.89
C GLY A 817 -32.40 -27.69 4.29
N PRO A 818 -31.77 -28.64 5.00
CA PRO A 818 -31.56 -30.00 4.49
C PRO A 818 -32.84 -30.77 4.19
N THR A 819 -33.94 -30.48 4.89
CA THR A 819 -35.26 -31.04 4.53
C THR A 819 -35.80 -30.48 3.21
N GLY A 820 -35.43 -29.25 2.83
CA GLY A 820 -35.67 -28.70 1.49
C GLY A 820 -34.73 -29.30 0.44
N ALA A 821 -33.56 -29.80 0.87
CA ALA A 821 -32.67 -30.55 -0.01
C ALA A 821 -33.32 -31.84 -0.53
N GLU A 822 -34.25 -32.46 0.21
CA GLU A 822 -35.03 -33.60 -0.26
C GLU A 822 -35.97 -33.20 -1.42
N ALA A 823 -36.56 -31.99 -1.38
CA ALA A 823 -37.27 -31.43 -2.53
C ALA A 823 -36.32 -31.17 -3.71
N SER A 824 -35.10 -30.70 -3.44
CA SER A 824 -34.02 -30.59 -4.45
C SER A 824 -33.48 -31.94 -4.97
N GLN A 825 -33.67 -33.05 -4.25
CA GLN A 825 -33.33 -34.40 -4.73
C GLN A 825 -34.37 -34.94 -5.70
N THR A 826 -35.58 -34.38 -5.74
CA THR A 826 -36.55 -34.80 -6.75
C THR A 826 -35.99 -34.42 -8.11
N HIS A 827 -35.72 -35.42 -8.95
CA HIS A 827 -35.16 -35.23 -10.29
C HIS A 827 -36.02 -34.25 -11.13
N ALA A 828 -37.30 -34.09 -10.78
CA ALA A 828 -38.25 -33.16 -11.39
C ALA A 828 -37.99 -31.67 -11.09
N ALA A 829 -37.40 -31.30 -9.94
CA ALA A 829 -37.25 -29.89 -9.55
C ALA A 829 -36.27 -29.10 -10.42
N TYR A 830 -35.31 -29.80 -11.04
CA TYR A 830 -34.27 -29.21 -11.90
C TYR A 830 -34.32 -29.69 -13.36
N ASN A 831 -35.29 -30.54 -13.69
CA ASN A 831 -35.50 -31.06 -15.04
C ASN A 831 -36.76 -30.44 -15.67
N THR A 832 -36.76 -29.10 -15.75
CA THR A 832 -37.81 -28.33 -16.42
C THR A 832 -37.28 -27.74 -17.72
N VAL A 833 -38.19 -27.33 -18.60
CA VAL A 833 -37.85 -26.68 -19.86
C VAL A 833 -37.07 -25.37 -19.62
N GLU A 834 -37.35 -24.69 -18.51
CA GLU A 834 -36.63 -23.48 -18.10
C GLU A 834 -35.19 -23.79 -17.65
N TYR A 835 -34.96 -24.84 -16.87
CA TYR A 835 -33.61 -25.28 -16.48
C TYR A 835 -32.80 -25.77 -17.69
N ASP A 836 -33.40 -26.53 -18.60
CA ASP A 836 -32.75 -26.95 -19.86
C ASP A 836 -32.30 -25.74 -20.68
N ALA A 837 -33.18 -24.75 -20.85
CA ALA A 837 -32.86 -23.52 -21.57
C ALA A 837 -31.75 -22.70 -20.90
N PHE A 838 -31.76 -22.63 -19.56
CA PHE A 838 -30.71 -21.97 -18.78
C PHE A 838 -29.36 -22.67 -18.94
N PHE A 839 -29.28 -23.98 -18.70
CA PHE A 839 -28.03 -24.73 -18.82
C PHE A 839 -27.48 -24.74 -20.23
N THR A 840 -28.34 -24.90 -21.25
CA THR A 840 -27.93 -24.81 -22.66
C THR A 840 -27.20 -23.49 -22.93
N THR A 841 -27.77 -22.39 -22.44
CA THR A 841 -27.20 -21.05 -22.64
C THR A 841 -25.91 -20.85 -21.86
N TYR A 842 -25.91 -21.28 -20.59
CA TYR A 842 -24.74 -21.19 -19.73
C TYR A 842 -23.54 -21.96 -20.31
N LEU A 843 -23.79 -23.19 -20.78
CA LEU A 843 -22.78 -24.04 -21.41
C LEU A 843 -22.32 -23.46 -22.76
N GLN A 844 -23.22 -22.87 -23.54
CA GLN A 844 -22.82 -22.14 -24.75
C GLN A 844 -21.87 -20.99 -24.39
N GLY A 845 -22.18 -20.21 -23.35
CA GLY A 845 -21.30 -19.15 -22.88
C GLY A 845 -19.92 -19.67 -22.48
N LEU A 846 -19.84 -20.80 -21.77
CA LEU A 846 -18.57 -21.45 -21.44
C LEU A 846 -17.79 -21.88 -22.69
N GLN A 847 -18.47 -22.50 -23.66
CA GLN A 847 -17.87 -22.94 -24.92
C GLN A 847 -17.30 -21.74 -25.70
N ASP A 848 -18.06 -20.65 -25.78
CA ASP A 848 -17.66 -19.44 -26.50
C ASP A 848 -16.40 -18.84 -25.88
N HIS A 849 -16.32 -18.74 -24.54
CA HIS A 849 -15.13 -18.25 -23.84
C HIS A 849 -13.94 -19.21 -23.94
N ALA A 850 -14.21 -20.52 -24.04
CA ALA A 850 -13.17 -21.54 -24.19
C ALA A 850 -12.67 -21.71 -25.63
N GLY A 851 -13.27 -21.03 -26.61
CA GLY A 851 -12.99 -21.26 -28.02
C GLY A 851 -13.32 -22.69 -28.48
N ILE A 852 -14.36 -23.32 -27.90
CA ILE A 852 -14.85 -24.63 -28.33
C ILE A 852 -15.81 -24.42 -29.51
N VAL A 853 -15.34 -24.75 -30.71
CA VAL A 853 -16.08 -24.51 -31.96
C VAL A 853 -16.79 -25.78 -32.44
N GLY A 854 -18.03 -25.65 -32.90
CA GLY A 854 -18.78 -26.74 -33.56
C GLY A 854 -19.45 -27.74 -32.62
N ALA A 855 -19.33 -27.58 -31.30
CA ALA A 855 -20.03 -28.39 -30.31
C ALA A 855 -21.40 -27.80 -29.98
N ASN A 856 -22.47 -28.57 -30.19
CA ASN A 856 -23.81 -28.17 -29.75
C ASN A 856 -23.95 -28.39 -28.24
N PRO A 857 -24.20 -27.36 -27.42
CA PRO A 857 -24.21 -27.46 -25.96
C PRO A 857 -25.23 -28.47 -25.43
N LYS A 858 -26.33 -28.74 -26.16
CA LYS A 858 -27.35 -29.73 -25.76
C LYS A 858 -26.91 -31.18 -25.91
N THR A 859 -26.02 -31.45 -26.87
CA THR A 859 -25.58 -32.82 -27.17
C THR A 859 -24.15 -33.06 -26.69
N ALA A 860 -23.33 -32.01 -26.60
CA ALA A 860 -21.95 -32.06 -26.15
C ALA A 860 -21.83 -32.29 -24.64
N TRP A 861 -22.85 -31.92 -23.86
CA TRP A 861 -22.82 -32.00 -22.40
C TRP A 861 -24.05 -32.73 -21.87
N THR A 862 -23.84 -33.55 -20.85
CA THR A 862 -24.92 -34.10 -20.00
C THR A 862 -24.86 -33.44 -18.63
N VAL A 863 -25.99 -32.88 -18.17
CA VAL A 863 -26.08 -32.23 -16.86
C VAL A 863 -26.88 -33.11 -15.91
N GLU A 864 -26.27 -33.48 -14.78
CA GLU A 864 -26.89 -34.31 -13.75
C GLU A 864 -26.96 -33.58 -12.42
N SER A 865 -28.16 -33.49 -11.84
CA SER A 865 -28.36 -32.98 -10.48
C SER A 865 -27.82 -33.98 -9.45
N LYS A 866 -27.00 -33.50 -8.52
CA LYS A 866 -26.42 -34.29 -7.43
C LYS A 866 -26.70 -33.64 -6.08
N LEU A 867 -26.89 -34.48 -5.07
CA LEU A 867 -26.83 -34.06 -3.66
C LEU A 867 -25.77 -34.89 -2.94
N ASN A 868 -24.85 -34.22 -2.26
CA ASN A 868 -23.90 -34.86 -1.37
C ASN A 868 -24.04 -34.23 0.03
N LYS A 869 -24.45 -35.04 1.01
CA LYS A 869 -24.79 -34.59 2.38
C LYS A 869 -25.87 -33.51 2.32
N ALA A 870 -25.50 -32.26 2.53
CA ALA A 870 -26.36 -31.08 2.50
C ALA A 870 -25.89 -30.05 1.46
N MET A 871 -25.19 -30.49 0.41
CA MET A 871 -24.77 -29.62 -0.69
C MET A 871 -25.29 -30.18 -2.01
N HIS A 872 -26.11 -29.38 -2.68
CA HIS A 872 -26.64 -29.63 -4.01
C HIS A 872 -25.69 -29.04 -5.06
N TYR A 873 -25.48 -29.73 -6.17
CA TYR A 873 -24.63 -29.26 -7.27
C TYR A 873 -25.00 -30.01 -8.55
N PHE A 874 -24.41 -29.60 -9.68
CA PHE A 874 -24.57 -30.30 -10.94
C PHE A 874 -23.25 -30.86 -11.43
N ASP A 875 -23.26 -32.13 -11.82
CA ASP A 875 -22.20 -32.71 -12.64
C ASP A 875 -22.48 -32.39 -14.11
N VAL A 876 -21.45 -31.97 -14.84
CA VAL A 876 -21.48 -31.68 -16.27
C VAL A 876 -20.49 -32.60 -16.96
N ILE A 877 -21.01 -33.52 -17.77
CA ILE A 877 -20.24 -34.60 -18.37
C ILE A 877 -20.02 -34.28 -19.84
N ALA A 878 -18.76 -34.28 -20.30
CA ALA A 878 -18.44 -34.17 -21.71
C ALA A 878 -18.86 -35.44 -22.45
N ASN A 879 -19.73 -35.34 -23.45
CA ASN A 879 -20.18 -36.50 -24.23
C ASN A 879 -19.25 -36.83 -25.41
N HIS A 880 -18.39 -35.88 -25.78
CA HIS A 880 -17.44 -35.98 -26.90
C HIS A 880 -16.10 -35.37 -26.52
N ASP A 881 -15.04 -35.77 -27.23
CA ASP A 881 -13.75 -35.09 -27.15
C ASP A 881 -13.90 -33.67 -27.72
N MET A 882 -13.38 -32.67 -26.99
CA MET A 882 -13.47 -31.25 -27.37
C MET A 882 -12.14 -30.56 -27.12
N THR A 883 -11.78 -29.65 -28.01
CA THR A 883 -10.58 -28.84 -27.87
C THR A 883 -10.95 -27.43 -27.45
N CYS A 884 -10.47 -27.02 -26.28
CA CYS A 884 -10.51 -25.64 -25.82
C CYS A 884 -9.33 -24.88 -26.44
N THR A 885 -9.60 -24.21 -27.57
CA THR A 885 -8.55 -23.56 -28.37
C THR A 885 -7.97 -22.31 -27.70
N GLU A 886 -8.77 -21.59 -26.91
CA GLU A 886 -8.35 -20.37 -26.22
C GLU A 886 -7.29 -20.66 -25.14
N PHE A 887 -7.43 -21.79 -24.43
CA PHE A 887 -6.51 -22.16 -23.34
C PHE A 887 -5.54 -23.30 -23.70
N GLY A 888 -5.65 -23.87 -24.91
CA GLY A 888 -4.82 -25.00 -25.35
C GLY A 888 -5.03 -26.28 -24.53
N ILE A 889 -6.28 -26.57 -24.15
CA ILE A 889 -6.65 -27.72 -23.30
C ILE A 889 -7.52 -28.70 -24.09
N GLU A 890 -7.19 -29.99 -24.01
CA GLU A 890 -8.03 -31.08 -24.53
C GLU A 890 -8.98 -31.59 -23.44
N VAL A 891 -10.27 -31.67 -23.77
CA VAL A 891 -11.33 -32.19 -22.90
C VAL A 891 -11.74 -33.55 -23.44
N ALA A 892 -11.38 -34.62 -22.74
CA ALA A 892 -11.75 -35.98 -23.14
C ALA A 892 -13.23 -36.27 -22.85
N ALA A 893 -13.86 -37.08 -23.70
CA ALA A 893 -15.19 -37.63 -23.49
C ALA A 893 -15.25 -38.41 -22.17
N GLY A 894 -16.35 -38.23 -21.42
CA GLY A 894 -16.55 -38.78 -20.08
C GLY A 894 -15.96 -37.96 -18.94
N THR A 895 -15.24 -36.86 -19.22
CA THR A 895 -14.74 -35.96 -18.17
C THR A 895 -15.91 -35.28 -17.45
N VAL A 896 -15.87 -35.26 -16.12
CA VAL A 896 -16.94 -34.70 -15.27
C VAL A 896 -16.46 -33.41 -14.59
N PHE A 897 -17.20 -32.34 -14.83
CA PHE A 897 -17.01 -31.03 -14.20
C PHE A 897 -18.15 -30.74 -13.23
N LYS A 898 -17.94 -29.80 -12.30
CA LYS A 898 -18.96 -29.41 -11.32
C LYS A 898 -19.37 -27.96 -11.52
N MET A 899 -20.65 -27.65 -11.29
CA MET A 899 -21.15 -26.27 -11.29
C MET A 899 -22.26 -26.04 -10.24
N PHE A 900 -22.49 -24.77 -9.91
CA PHE A 900 -23.55 -24.28 -9.03
C PHE A 900 -23.72 -25.03 -7.69
N LYS A 901 -22.64 -25.12 -6.90
CA LYS A 901 -22.72 -25.65 -5.54
C LYS A 901 -23.64 -24.80 -4.66
N SER A 902 -24.59 -25.45 -4.01
CA SER A 902 -25.63 -24.87 -3.15
C SER A 902 -25.67 -25.58 -1.80
N TRP A 903 -25.13 -24.95 -0.75
CA TRP A 903 -25.14 -25.44 0.62
C TRP A 903 -26.51 -25.23 1.29
N LYS A 904 -27.03 -26.30 1.86
CA LYS A 904 -28.25 -26.38 2.65
C LYS A 904 -27.83 -26.53 4.11
N ARG A 905 -28.44 -25.76 5.01
CA ARG A 905 -27.95 -25.65 6.40
C ARG A 905 -29.05 -25.83 7.41
N TYR A 906 -28.73 -26.53 8.50
CA TYR A 906 -29.65 -26.66 9.62
C TYR A 906 -29.72 -25.34 10.39
N GLU A 907 -30.87 -25.10 11.01
CA GLU A 907 -31.12 -23.90 11.80
C GLU A 907 -30.09 -23.70 12.93
N GLY A 908 -29.78 -24.77 13.66
CA GLY A 908 -28.77 -24.71 14.74
C GLY A 908 -27.39 -24.28 14.24
N GLU A 909 -26.98 -24.69 13.03
CA GLU A 909 -25.70 -24.31 12.43
C GLU A 909 -25.66 -22.81 12.10
N ILE A 910 -26.74 -22.29 11.52
CA ILE A 910 -26.88 -20.87 11.17
C ILE A 910 -26.85 -20.00 12.42
N HIS A 911 -27.59 -20.41 13.46
CA HIS A 911 -27.59 -19.74 14.76
C HIS A 911 -26.20 -19.74 15.39
N GLN A 912 -25.51 -20.89 15.38
CA GLN A 912 -24.17 -21.02 15.93
C GLN A 912 -23.16 -20.13 15.19
N LEU A 913 -23.15 -20.17 13.85
CA LEU A 913 -22.23 -19.39 13.02
C LEU A 913 -22.41 -17.88 13.25
N THR A 914 -23.67 -17.43 13.32
CA THR A 914 -24.01 -16.00 13.44
C THR A 914 -23.74 -15.47 14.84
N ASN A 915 -24.15 -16.22 15.88
CA ASN A 915 -23.89 -15.84 17.26
C ASN A 915 -22.39 -15.86 17.59
N ALA A 916 -21.60 -16.76 16.99
CA ALA A 916 -20.17 -16.86 17.21
C ALA A 916 -19.38 -15.60 16.79
N VAL A 917 -19.94 -14.76 15.92
CA VAL A 917 -19.33 -13.48 15.52
C VAL A 917 -19.92 -12.28 16.27
N GLY A 918 -20.83 -12.51 17.22
CA GLY A 918 -21.46 -11.47 18.04
C GLY A 918 -22.59 -10.72 17.32
N LEU A 919 -23.21 -11.31 16.30
CA LEU A 919 -24.48 -10.86 15.75
C LEU A 919 -25.62 -11.57 16.48
N LYS A 920 -26.71 -10.85 16.76
CA LYS A 920 -27.93 -11.46 17.33
C LYS A 920 -28.79 -11.95 16.17
N ILE A 921 -29.30 -13.17 16.27
CA ILE A 921 -30.12 -13.81 15.24
C ILE A 921 -31.39 -14.41 15.84
N GLU A 922 -32.51 -14.25 15.14
CA GLU A 922 -33.80 -14.82 15.48
C GLU A 922 -34.41 -15.48 14.23
N THR A 923 -35.02 -16.66 14.40
CA THR A 923 -35.77 -17.32 13.33
C THR A 923 -37.15 -16.68 13.22
N LEU A 924 -37.47 -16.06 12.08
CA LEU A 924 -38.77 -15.46 11.82
C LEU A 924 -39.84 -16.50 11.49
N GLY A 925 -39.47 -17.55 10.75
CA GLY A 925 -40.41 -18.60 10.39
C GLY A 925 -39.80 -19.68 9.51
N LYS A 926 -40.57 -20.74 9.32
CA LYS A 926 -40.27 -21.90 8.48
C LYS A 926 -41.46 -22.21 7.58
N ALA A 927 -41.22 -22.50 6.32
CA ALA A 927 -42.28 -22.90 5.39
C ALA A 927 -42.79 -24.32 5.72
N GLU A 928 -44.10 -24.53 5.55
CA GLU A 928 -44.74 -25.82 5.79
C GLU A 928 -44.24 -26.87 4.77
N GLY A 929 -43.88 -28.07 5.24
CA GLY A 929 -43.39 -29.15 4.37
C GLY A 929 -42.02 -28.92 3.72
N SER A 930 -41.32 -27.83 4.05
CA SER A 930 -40.05 -27.44 3.42
C SER A 930 -38.93 -27.18 4.43
N GLY A 931 -37.68 -27.14 3.96
CA GLY A 931 -36.52 -26.73 4.75
C GLY A 931 -36.30 -25.22 4.82
N MET A 932 -36.98 -24.46 3.96
CA MET A 932 -36.83 -23.02 3.85
C MET A 932 -37.20 -22.30 5.15
N ARG A 933 -36.29 -21.45 5.61
CA ARG A 933 -36.46 -20.59 6.80
C ARG A 933 -36.05 -19.17 6.49
N GLN A 934 -36.58 -18.24 7.28
CA GLN A 934 -36.14 -16.86 7.28
C GLN A 934 -35.65 -16.45 8.65
N TYR A 935 -34.59 -15.66 8.68
CA TYR A 935 -33.94 -15.16 9.89
C TYR A 935 -33.88 -13.64 9.84
N ILE A 936 -34.01 -13.02 11.01
CA ILE A 936 -33.67 -11.61 11.22
C ILE A 936 -32.38 -11.54 12.04
N ILE A 937 -31.44 -10.74 11.57
CA ILE A 937 -30.13 -10.55 12.16
C ILE A 937 -29.97 -9.07 12.50
N GLN A 938 -29.37 -8.78 13.65
CA GLN A 938 -29.07 -7.43 14.12
C GLN A 938 -27.68 -7.36 14.76
N ALA A 939 -27.04 -6.22 14.64
CA ALA A 939 -25.82 -5.92 15.38
C ALA A 939 -26.12 -5.84 16.88
N ALA A 940 -25.19 -6.29 17.73
CA ALA A 940 -25.30 -6.06 19.17
C ALA A 940 -25.20 -4.55 19.47
N GLU A 941 -25.99 -4.07 20.43
CA GLU A 941 -25.77 -2.74 21.01
C GLU A 941 -24.44 -2.80 21.78
N ASN A 942 -23.48 -1.96 21.37
CA ASN A 942 -22.21 -1.79 22.10
C ASN A 942 -22.43 -0.94 23.34
#